data_AF-X6FZC1-F1
#
_entry.id   AF-X6FZC1-F1
#
_cell.length_a   1.000
_cell.length_b   1.000
_cell.length_c   1.000
_cell.angle_alpha   90.00
_cell.angle_beta   90.00
_cell.angle_gamma   90.00
#
_symmetry.space_group_name_H-M   'P 1'
#
loop_
_entity.id
_entity.type
_entity.pdbx_description
1 polymer ?
#
loop_
_entity_poly.entity_id
_entity_poly.type
_entity_poly.pdbx_seq_one_letter_code
_entity_poly.pdbx_strand_id
1 'polypeptide(L)'
;MGVGASAGGIPAMEGLFKGITGQPGMAFVIVTHLSPERESLLHEVVGRYTQLPVVVVEDSTTILSDHVYVMPQNVVLTIERGVLHLRPSNVLSRERKPIDIFFSALAEDQGEYAVGVILSGGDSDGTLGAKAIKERGGLTVAQAPDGYGPRNPDMPKSAISSGLIDIAAPAEEIGAKLEGFARSFDMLNGVAGDGEHETAELGRLRDEIYGILQGQSGHDFSGYKTKTFLRRIKRRMQIGQLDSIEEYVEWLKKDPREVANLFRDLLINVTDFFRDPDAFKLLEEKVVPQLFEGKTASDAVRIWVPGCATGEEVFSIGMLLREHMETLSVVPRVQIFATDIDEPALAVARAARYPAALLQGVSPERRQRFFSSDGESNVLANEVRELCVFSPHSVVRDPPFSRMDMVSCRNLLIYFGSDIQNRVIPIFHYALKPGGYLFLGTSESVGQHDNLFATVDKKQRIFQAREHASPHIRLPMLIGDGRSGAFLPEGTGPNKRTASYPLRQAVEAQVLERFAPPHVVVNGDGDVVYYSARTGRYLEAPQGIPSRQVLTLARSGIRLDLRAALREAATTRRTVVRENVVVDEDDEQAQSIKLTVEPLAERGKGERLYLVLFEPTGPVQARSDVGPENRSSEGTADLERELRETRERLQSTIEEYETALEELKSSNEELVSVNEEAQSTNEELEASKEEMQSLNEELNTINSELTNKIEELDRANSDLRNLFESTQIATIFLDRNLVVRTFTPAASSFFSLRPSDVGRPLTELSSQLDYPELKQHIDAVFETGETLNHHLARDNRGRFYMVRINPYRDKDNRIQGVVVTLVDVTTLAETEEQNRVLISELNHRVKNMLAVVASIANRTRESSESKEEFAEALIGRLHAMSRAYGLLSKERWKEASINELLHQELEPFSIDRFELDGAEVKLSPQQSLSLSMVIHELATNAAKYGALSTPEGRVVLKWSGDGDVFTLTWCERHGPPVRKPEVSGFGLSLLQGEIGYRLGGNVETTFNRDGLEVQITFPMLRKETP
;
A
#
# COMPACT_ATOMS: atom_id res chain seq x y z
N MET A 1 13.62 28.75 -6.88
CA MET A 1 14.20 27.40 -7.00
C MET A 1 15.55 27.36 -6.29
N GLY A 2 15.85 26.28 -5.57
CA GLY A 2 17.18 25.99 -5.02
C GLY A 2 17.91 24.95 -5.88
N VAL A 3 19.20 25.16 -6.14
CA VAL A 3 20.08 24.24 -6.86
C VAL A 3 21.26 23.90 -5.94
N GLY A 4 21.29 22.66 -5.46
CA GLY A 4 22.34 22.12 -4.60
C GLY A 4 23.39 21.36 -5.41
N ALA A 5 24.67 21.67 -5.18
CA ALA A 5 25.79 20.95 -5.78
C ALA A 5 27.05 21.02 -4.89
N SER A 6 27.98 20.07 -5.05
CA SER A 6 29.34 20.22 -4.48
C SER A 6 30.28 20.93 -5.47
N ALA A 7 31.49 21.27 -5.05
CA ALA A 7 32.50 21.93 -5.90
C ALA A 7 32.85 21.14 -7.19
N GLY A 8 32.63 19.83 -7.20
CA GLY A 8 32.77 18.98 -8.40
C GLY A 8 31.59 19.04 -9.38
N GLY A 9 30.47 19.69 -9.01
CA GLY A 9 29.20 19.68 -9.75
C GLY A 9 29.10 20.67 -10.92
N ILE A 10 30.13 21.47 -11.19
CA ILE A 10 30.15 22.46 -12.29
C ILE A 10 29.69 21.88 -13.65
N PRO A 11 30.09 20.67 -14.10
CA PRO A 11 29.60 20.11 -15.36
C PRO A 11 28.10 19.81 -15.37
N ALA A 12 27.52 19.45 -14.22
CA ALA A 12 26.08 19.23 -14.08
C ALA A 12 25.31 20.56 -14.11
N MET A 13 25.91 21.63 -13.56
CA MET A 13 25.37 22.99 -13.66
C MET A 13 25.46 23.52 -15.10
N GLU A 14 26.54 23.23 -15.81
CA GLU A 14 26.68 23.52 -17.25
C GLU A 14 25.59 22.85 -18.08
N GLY A 15 25.28 21.57 -17.82
CA GLY A 15 24.16 20.86 -18.44
C GLY A 15 22.80 21.50 -18.09
N LEU A 16 22.55 21.75 -16.81
CA LEU A 16 21.32 22.38 -16.32
C LEU A 16 21.03 23.72 -17.00
N PHE A 17 22.02 24.62 -17.04
CA PHE A 17 21.81 25.98 -17.54
C PHE A 17 21.78 26.08 -19.07
N LYS A 18 22.49 25.20 -19.80
CA LYS A 18 22.31 25.06 -21.26
C LYS A 18 20.91 24.60 -21.65
N GLY A 19 20.24 23.84 -20.80
CA GLY A 19 18.87 23.36 -21.02
C GLY A 19 17.77 24.41 -20.81
N ILE A 20 18.11 25.62 -20.33
CA ILE A 20 17.14 26.70 -20.07
C ILE A 20 17.22 27.72 -21.22
N THR A 21 16.10 27.89 -21.94
CA THR A 21 16.08 28.47 -23.30
C THR A 21 15.23 29.73 -23.44
N GLY A 22 15.29 30.63 -22.45
CA GLY A 22 14.64 31.94 -22.52
C GLY A 22 14.54 32.61 -21.16
N GLN A 23 13.39 33.26 -20.92
CA GLN A 23 12.96 33.77 -19.62
C GLN A 23 11.95 32.77 -19.02
N PRO A 24 12.37 31.85 -18.13
CA PRO A 24 11.49 30.84 -17.56
C PRO A 24 10.53 31.37 -16.46
N GLY A 25 10.55 32.67 -16.14
CA GLY A 25 9.75 33.28 -15.06
C GLY A 25 10.25 32.95 -13.65
N MET A 26 11.30 32.14 -13.53
CA MET A 26 11.81 31.59 -12.28
C MET A 26 13.12 32.24 -11.84
N ALA A 27 13.32 32.31 -10.51
CA ALA A 27 14.62 32.60 -9.91
C ALA A 27 15.34 31.31 -9.48
N PHE A 28 16.63 31.23 -9.77
CA PHE A 28 17.51 30.11 -9.40
C PHE A 28 18.45 30.56 -8.29
N VAL A 29 18.57 29.80 -7.20
CA VAL A 29 19.49 30.09 -6.10
C VAL A 29 20.45 28.92 -5.94
N ILE A 30 21.73 29.16 -6.22
CA ILE A 30 22.80 28.18 -6.25
C ILE A 30 23.46 28.10 -4.88
N VAL A 31 23.39 26.93 -4.26
CA VAL A 31 23.92 26.60 -2.94
C VAL A 31 24.99 25.53 -3.10
N THR A 32 26.22 25.81 -2.64
CA THR A 32 27.35 24.88 -2.81
C THR A 32 28.29 24.87 -1.62
N HIS A 33 28.97 23.74 -1.43
CA HIS A 33 30.06 23.63 -0.45
C HIS A 33 31.30 24.37 -0.96
N LEU A 34 31.44 25.64 -0.58
CA LEU A 34 32.62 26.47 -0.86
C LEU A 34 33.67 26.33 0.24
N SER A 35 34.96 26.30 -0.13
CA SER A 35 36.05 26.37 0.86
C SER A 35 36.13 27.79 1.44
N PRO A 36 36.32 27.98 2.76
CA PRO A 36 36.57 29.30 3.35
C PRO A 36 37.84 29.99 2.87
N GLU A 37 38.75 29.26 2.20
CA GLU A 37 40.10 29.72 1.86
C GLU A 37 40.24 30.30 0.44
N ARG A 38 39.19 30.25 -0.39
CA ARG A 38 39.26 30.67 -1.81
C ARG A 38 37.99 31.34 -2.31
N GLU A 39 38.18 32.54 -2.86
CA GLU A 39 37.14 33.33 -3.50
C GLU A 39 36.48 32.58 -4.67
N SER A 40 35.14 32.62 -4.72
CA SER A 40 34.34 31.76 -5.61
C SER A 40 33.97 32.46 -6.91
N LEU A 41 34.73 32.13 -7.97
CA LEU A 41 34.42 32.52 -9.35
C LEU A 41 33.23 31.76 -9.96
N LEU A 42 32.42 31.05 -9.15
CA LEU A 42 31.28 30.26 -9.62
C LEU A 42 30.26 31.10 -10.41
N HIS A 43 30.11 32.38 -10.06
CA HIS A 43 29.27 33.33 -10.79
C HIS A 43 29.79 33.61 -12.21
N GLU A 44 31.09 33.82 -12.40
CA GLU A 44 31.69 33.94 -13.74
C GLU A 44 31.59 32.65 -14.56
N VAL A 45 31.64 31.49 -13.90
CA VAL A 45 31.56 30.19 -14.57
C VAL A 45 30.15 29.95 -15.08
N VAL A 46 29.13 30.10 -14.22
CA VAL A 46 27.72 29.94 -14.60
C VAL A 46 27.29 30.96 -15.65
N GLY A 47 27.78 32.21 -15.56
CA GLY A 47 27.50 33.28 -16.53
C GLY A 47 28.02 33.04 -17.96
N ARG A 48 28.80 31.96 -18.19
CA ARG A 48 29.21 31.53 -19.55
C ARG A 48 28.21 30.57 -20.21
N TYR A 49 27.24 30.05 -19.44
CA TYR A 49 26.33 28.98 -19.86
C TYR A 49 24.84 29.34 -19.75
N THR A 50 24.51 30.56 -19.32
CA THR A 50 23.13 31.07 -19.27
C THR A 50 23.05 32.48 -19.85
N GLN A 51 21.85 32.88 -20.28
CA GLN A 51 21.53 34.26 -20.68
C GLN A 51 20.92 35.08 -19.53
N LEU A 52 20.59 34.42 -18.41
CA LEU A 52 20.04 35.06 -17.21
C LEU A 52 21.13 35.84 -16.45
N PRO A 53 20.84 37.02 -15.86
CA PRO A 53 21.82 37.73 -15.03
C PRO A 53 22.25 36.88 -13.82
N VAL A 54 23.56 36.69 -13.67
CA VAL A 54 24.15 35.96 -12.55
C VAL A 54 24.65 36.96 -11.50
N VAL A 55 24.13 36.85 -10.27
CA VAL A 55 24.33 37.81 -9.18
C VAL A 55 24.89 37.07 -7.96
N VAL A 56 25.98 37.58 -7.37
CA VAL A 56 26.45 37.09 -6.06
C VAL A 56 25.52 37.66 -4.98
N VAL A 57 25.03 36.81 -4.08
CA VAL A 57 24.08 37.23 -3.04
C VAL A 57 24.77 38.12 -2.00
N GLU A 58 24.20 39.29 -1.75
CA GLU A 58 24.48 40.12 -0.57
C GLU A 58 23.39 39.91 0.49
N ASP A 59 23.61 40.31 1.75
CA ASP A 59 22.55 40.16 2.76
C ASP A 59 21.32 41.01 2.43
N SER A 60 20.14 40.47 2.71
CA SER A 60 18.85 41.08 2.43
C SER A 60 18.58 41.33 0.92
N THR A 61 19.20 40.52 0.05
CA THR A 61 18.95 40.55 -1.41
C THR A 61 17.52 40.11 -1.73
N THR A 62 16.72 40.99 -2.34
CA THR A 62 15.38 40.62 -2.85
C THR A 62 15.50 39.78 -4.12
N ILE A 63 14.72 38.69 -4.20
CA ILE A 63 14.70 37.79 -5.34
C ILE A 63 13.87 38.38 -6.49
N LEU A 64 14.39 38.30 -7.71
CA LEU A 64 13.73 38.64 -8.97
C LEU A 64 13.63 37.39 -9.86
N SER A 65 12.54 37.26 -10.61
CA SER A 65 12.41 36.26 -11.69
C SER A 65 13.48 36.44 -12.76
N ASP A 66 13.80 35.37 -13.48
CA ASP A 66 14.78 35.33 -14.57
C ASP A 66 16.21 35.70 -14.14
N HIS A 67 16.55 35.52 -12.86
CA HIS A 67 17.89 35.75 -12.31
C HIS A 67 18.47 34.47 -11.68
N VAL A 68 19.81 34.41 -11.67
CA VAL A 68 20.58 33.32 -11.04
C VAL A 68 21.41 33.90 -9.90
N TYR A 69 21.08 33.52 -8.67
CA TYR A 69 21.73 33.96 -7.45
C TYR A 69 22.78 32.95 -7.00
N VAL A 70 23.99 33.42 -6.66
CA VAL A 70 25.12 32.57 -6.25
C VAL A 70 25.51 32.90 -4.81
N MET A 71 25.47 31.89 -3.94
CA MET A 71 25.91 31.98 -2.55
C MET A 71 27.40 32.39 -2.43
N PRO A 72 27.76 33.40 -1.61
CA PRO A 72 29.15 33.76 -1.36
C PRO A 72 29.83 32.78 -0.37
N GLN A 73 31.15 32.95 -0.19
CA GLN A 73 31.96 32.09 0.68
C GLN A 73 31.70 32.30 2.19
N ASN A 74 31.87 31.23 2.98
CA ASN A 74 31.87 31.22 4.45
C ASN A 74 30.60 31.77 5.17
N VAL A 75 29.45 31.69 4.52
CA VAL A 75 28.13 32.01 5.09
C VAL A 75 27.20 30.80 5.08
N VAL A 76 26.05 30.93 5.75
CA VAL A 76 24.86 30.11 5.58
C VAL A 76 23.80 30.97 4.88
N LEU A 77 23.18 30.45 3.81
CA LEU A 77 22.16 31.14 3.04
C LEU A 77 20.77 30.66 3.48
N THR A 78 19.85 31.60 3.70
CA THR A 78 18.44 31.35 4.06
C THR A 78 17.52 32.27 3.25
N ILE A 79 16.23 32.00 3.25
CA ILE A 79 15.20 32.80 2.59
C ILE A 79 14.04 33.07 3.56
N GLU A 80 13.54 34.30 3.61
CA GLU A 80 12.27 34.66 4.24
C GLU A 80 11.57 35.74 3.39
N ARG A 81 10.28 35.55 3.08
CA ARG A 81 9.40 36.44 2.30
C ARG A 81 9.98 36.85 0.95
N GLY A 82 10.63 35.91 0.24
CA GLY A 82 11.31 36.21 -1.03
C GLY A 82 12.59 37.04 -0.92
N VAL A 83 13.13 37.23 0.29
CA VAL A 83 14.40 37.91 0.56
C VAL A 83 15.44 36.88 1.01
N LEU A 84 16.63 36.93 0.41
CA LEU A 84 17.78 36.12 0.78
C LEU A 84 18.55 36.74 1.94
N HIS A 85 18.79 35.95 2.98
CA HIS A 85 19.50 36.37 4.19
C HIS A 85 20.78 35.55 4.40
N LEU A 86 21.87 36.24 4.70
CA LEU A 86 23.19 35.67 4.96
C LEU A 86 23.49 35.66 6.46
N ARG A 87 23.92 34.51 6.97
CA ARG A 87 24.42 34.38 8.34
C ARG A 87 25.88 33.94 8.32
N PRO A 88 26.78 34.50 9.14
CA PRO A 88 28.17 34.05 9.16
C PRO A 88 28.24 32.60 9.64
N SER A 89 29.04 31.77 8.96
CA SER A 89 29.21 30.37 9.37
C SER A 89 29.90 30.30 10.74
N ASN A 90 29.23 29.70 11.73
CA ASN A 90 29.70 29.68 13.11
C ASN A 90 30.71 28.54 13.30
N VAL A 91 32.00 28.87 13.38
CA VAL A 91 33.13 27.91 13.43
C VAL A 91 33.01 26.85 14.56
N LEU A 92 32.28 27.16 15.63
CA LEU A 92 32.01 26.22 16.73
C LEU A 92 30.84 25.25 16.45
N SER A 93 29.93 25.60 15.54
CA SER A 93 28.81 24.77 15.09
C SER A 93 29.19 23.99 13.84
N ARG A 94 29.05 22.65 13.86
CA ARG A 94 29.29 21.80 12.68
C ARG A 94 28.08 21.79 11.73
N GLU A 95 27.58 22.96 11.33
CA GLU A 95 26.53 23.14 10.31
C GLU A 95 27.09 22.82 8.91
N ARG A 96 27.30 21.53 8.66
CA ARG A 96 27.93 20.99 7.45
C ARG A 96 26.97 20.82 6.26
N LYS A 97 25.76 21.37 6.35
CA LYS A 97 24.60 21.05 5.49
C LYS A 97 23.91 22.29 4.88
N PRO A 98 24.63 23.15 4.13
CA PRO A 98 24.04 24.35 3.53
C PRO A 98 22.86 24.08 2.58
N ILE A 99 22.84 22.95 1.86
CA ILE A 99 21.77 22.63 0.91
C ILE A 99 20.49 22.24 1.66
N ASP A 100 20.56 21.34 2.64
CA ASP A 100 19.43 20.98 3.51
C ASP A 100 18.84 22.22 4.21
N ILE A 101 19.69 23.11 4.73
CA ILE A 101 19.26 24.36 5.40
C ILE A 101 18.50 25.26 4.43
N PHE A 102 19.08 25.57 3.26
CA PHE A 102 18.44 26.47 2.29
C PHE A 102 17.15 25.86 1.71
N PHE A 103 17.15 24.57 1.39
CA PHE A 103 15.97 23.89 0.83
C PHE A 103 14.84 23.81 1.87
N SER A 104 15.16 23.65 3.16
CA SER A 104 14.16 23.71 4.23
C SER A 104 13.53 25.10 4.33
N ALA A 105 14.35 26.17 4.37
CA ALA A 105 13.83 27.54 4.37
C ALA A 105 13.01 27.86 3.10
N LEU A 106 13.46 27.39 1.94
CA LEU A 106 12.74 27.52 0.66
C LEU A 106 11.38 26.81 0.70
N ALA A 107 11.30 25.63 1.32
CA ALA A 107 10.05 24.91 1.50
C ALA A 107 9.06 25.66 2.40
N GLU A 108 9.54 26.27 3.48
CA GLU A 108 8.69 27.04 4.40
C GLU A 108 8.20 28.36 3.79
N ASP A 109 9.06 29.07 3.06
CA ASP A 109 8.73 30.37 2.45
C ASP A 109 7.90 30.24 1.16
N GLN A 110 8.30 29.34 0.26
CA GLN A 110 7.71 29.22 -1.08
C GLN A 110 6.71 28.06 -1.20
N GLY A 111 6.64 27.15 -0.22
CA GLY A 111 5.60 26.13 -0.15
C GLY A 111 5.59 25.16 -1.35
N GLU A 112 4.57 25.30 -2.20
CA GLU A 112 4.43 24.53 -3.45
C GLU A 112 5.17 25.13 -4.66
N TYR A 113 5.59 26.39 -4.55
CA TYR A 113 6.45 27.09 -5.51
C TYR A 113 7.93 26.73 -5.27
N ALA A 114 8.23 26.01 -4.17
CA ALA A 114 9.55 25.48 -3.89
C ALA A 114 9.92 24.38 -4.89
N VAL A 115 11.06 24.56 -5.56
CA VAL A 115 11.68 23.55 -6.42
C VAL A 115 13.10 23.34 -5.94
N GLY A 116 13.46 22.10 -5.63
CA GLY A 116 14.79 21.71 -5.17
C GLY A 116 15.46 20.77 -6.17
N VAL A 117 16.62 21.19 -6.70
CA VAL A 117 17.40 20.44 -7.70
C VAL A 117 18.72 19.99 -7.09
N ILE A 118 18.97 18.68 -7.05
CA ILE A 118 20.17 18.07 -6.47
C ILE A 118 21.06 17.53 -7.59
N LEU A 119 22.23 18.14 -7.75
CA LEU A 119 23.24 17.77 -8.75
C LEU A 119 24.41 17.01 -8.09
N SER A 120 25.42 16.66 -8.88
CA SER A 120 26.61 15.94 -8.40
C SER A 120 27.24 16.56 -7.14
N GLY A 121 27.42 15.69 -6.14
CA GLY A 121 28.04 16.01 -4.86
C GLY A 121 28.42 14.74 -4.10
N GLY A 122 29.35 14.87 -3.16
CA GLY A 122 29.69 13.83 -2.19
C GLY A 122 29.15 14.22 -0.82
N ASP A 123 28.82 13.22 0.00
CA ASP A 123 27.89 13.34 1.15
C ASP A 123 26.39 13.37 0.74
N SER A 124 25.47 13.50 1.71
CA SER A 124 24.02 13.44 1.54
C SER A 124 23.26 14.79 1.58
N ASP A 125 23.95 15.93 1.51
CA ASP A 125 23.34 17.27 1.69
C ASP A 125 22.31 17.59 0.60
N GLY A 126 21.12 18.03 1.02
CA GLY A 126 19.93 18.19 0.18
C GLY A 126 18.90 17.06 0.33
N THR A 127 19.23 15.92 0.93
CA THR A 127 18.26 14.82 1.13
C THR A 127 17.12 15.21 2.09
N LEU A 128 17.42 15.93 3.18
CA LEU A 128 16.42 16.45 4.12
C LEU A 128 15.76 17.72 3.58
N GLY A 129 16.50 18.51 2.82
CA GLY A 129 15.97 19.63 2.05
C GLY A 129 14.88 19.21 1.06
N ALA A 130 15.13 18.17 0.28
CA ALA A 130 14.14 17.58 -0.62
C ALA A 130 12.94 17.03 0.15
N LYS A 131 13.15 16.43 1.33
CA LYS A 131 12.07 16.00 2.23
C LYS A 131 11.14 17.16 2.60
N ALA A 132 11.70 18.27 3.09
CA ALA A 132 10.94 19.46 3.45
C ALA A 132 10.15 20.05 2.26
N ILE A 133 10.78 20.16 1.08
CA ILE A 133 10.10 20.61 -0.15
C ILE A 133 8.94 19.68 -0.51
N LYS A 134 9.13 18.35 -0.41
CA LYS A 134 8.11 17.34 -0.70
C LYS A 134 6.93 17.38 0.28
N GLU A 135 7.17 17.63 1.58
CA GLU A 135 6.12 17.83 2.59
C GLU A 135 5.21 19.02 2.24
N ARG A 136 5.84 20.17 1.99
CA ARG A 136 5.13 21.42 1.64
C ARG A 136 4.42 21.29 0.29
N GLY A 137 4.94 20.43 -0.58
CA GLY A 137 4.27 19.93 -1.79
C GLY A 137 4.87 20.44 -3.09
N GLY A 138 6.09 21.00 -3.04
CA GLY A 138 6.86 21.43 -4.19
C GLY A 138 7.40 20.29 -5.04
N LEU A 139 8.35 20.62 -5.92
CA LEU A 139 8.97 19.68 -6.86
C LEU A 139 10.41 19.34 -6.43
N THR A 140 10.75 18.05 -6.44
CA THR A 140 12.09 17.56 -6.11
C THR A 140 12.72 16.86 -7.33
N VAL A 141 13.93 17.29 -7.69
CA VAL A 141 14.65 16.85 -8.89
C VAL A 141 16.06 16.42 -8.52
N ALA A 142 16.55 15.32 -9.08
CA ALA A 142 17.93 14.88 -8.88
C ALA A 142 18.59 14.42 -10.19
N GLN A 143 19.91 14.58 -10.28
CA GLN A 143 20.71 14.08 -11.40
C GLN A 143 20.73 12.55 -11.44
N ALA A 144 20.17 11.96 -12.49
CA ALA A 144 20.31 10.53 -12.77
C ALA A 144 21.67 10.19 -13.42
N PRO A 145 22.15 8.94 -13.32
CA PRO A 145 23.30 8.47 -14.08
C PRO A 145 22.99 8.41 -15.58
N ASP A 146 23.88 8.97 -16.40
CA ASP A 146 23.73 9.16 -17.86
C ASP A 146 24.82 8.43 -18.67
N GLY A 147 25.47 7.42 -18.07
CA GLY A 147 26.58 6.66 -18.67
C GLY A 147 27.96 7.31 -18.53
N TYR A 148 28.04 8.63 -18.32
CA TYR A 148 29.26 9.34 -17.95
C TYR A 148 29.27 9.72 -16.46
N GLY A 149 28.10 10.02 -15.91
CA GLY A 149 27.77 10.06 -14.49
C GLY A 149 28.10 11.36 -13.76
N PRO A 150 27.37 11.68 -12.67
CA PRO A 150 27.82 12.68 -11.70
C PRO A 150 29.17 12.27 -11.11
N ARG A 151 30.20 13.14 -11.25
CA ARG A 151 31.58 12.89 -10.80
C ARG A 151 31.67 12.38 -9.36
N ASN A 152 30.88 13.02 -8.48
CA ASN A 152 30.56 12.51 -7.15
C ASN A 152 29.06 12.15 -7.18
N PRO A 153 28.67 10.86 -7.07
CA PRO A 153 27.29 10.42 -7.25
C PRO A 153 26.50 10.36 -5.94
N ASP A 154 27.16 10.46 -4.79
CA ASP A 154 26.61 10.06 -3.48
C ASP A 154 25.41 10.93 -3.06
N MET A 155 25.49 12.23 -3.34
CA MET A 155 24.44 13.21 -3.03
C MET A 155 23.14 12.96 -3.83
N PRO A 156 23.15 12.91 -5.17
CA PRO A 156 21.95 12.55 -5.93
C PRO A 156 21.51 11.10 -5.71
N LYS A 157 22.43 10.15 -5.45
CA LYS A 157 22.07 8.77 -5.06
C LYS A 157 21.26 8.74 -3.76
N SER A 158 21.76 9.40 -2.70
CA SER A 158 21.10 9.50 -1.39
C SER A 158 19.70 10.10 -1.51
N ALA A 159 19.56 11.15 -2.33
CA ALA A 159 18.26 11.75 -2.60
C ALA A 159 17.33 10.78 -3.35
N ILE A 160 17.81 10.11 -4.40
CA ILE A 160 17.00 9.15 -5.18
C ILE A 160 16.61 7.92 -4.35
N SER A 161 17.54 7.35 -3.56
CA SER A 161 17.30 6.16 -2.74
C SER A 161 16.37 6.41 -1.56
N SER A 162 16.22 7.65 -1.11
CA SER A 162 15.18 8.06 -0.14
C SER A 162 13.75 7.97 -0.69
N GLY A 163 13.56 7.81 -2.01
CA GLY A 163 12.24 7.80 -2.67
C GLY A 163 11.58 9.17 -2.77
N LEU A 164 12.20 10.24 -2.25
CA LEU A 164 11.60 11.58 -2.17
C LEU A 164 11.62 12.36 -3.50
N ILE A 165 12.44 11.95 -4.48
CA ILE A 165 12.61 12.63 -5.78
C ILE A 165 11.44 12.35 -6.74
N ASP A 166 10.91 13.41 -7.37
CA ASP A 166 9.88 13.30 -8.42
C ASP A 166 10.47 13.04 -9.81
N ILE A 167 11.58 13.72 -10.13
CA ILE A 167 12.23 13.66 -11.44
C ILE A 167 13.70 13.31 -11.26
N ALA A 168 14.06 12.09 -11.63
CA ALA A 168 15.45 11.69 -11.86
C ALA A 168 15.76 11.81 -13.36
N ALA A 169 16.71 12.66 -13.75
CA ALA A 169 17.05 12.89 -15.15
C ALA A 169 18.54 13.25 -15.36
N PRO A 170 19.13 13.00 -16.55
CA PRO A 170 20.43 13.54 -16.93
C PRO A 170 20.46 15.07 -16.78
N ALA A 171 21.61 15.64 -16.39
CA ALA A 171 21.70 17.06 -16.04
C ALA A 171 21.28 18.00 -17.19
N GLU A 172 21.56 17.61 -18.43
CA GLU A 172 21.19 18.35 -19.65
C GLU A 172 19.67 18.37 -19.91
N GLU A 173 18.93 17.35 -19.45
CA GLU A 173 17.47 17.30 -19.59
C GLU A 173 16.74 18.12 -18.50
N ILE A 174 17.38 18.36 -17.35
CA ILE A 174 16.71 19.00 -16.21
C ILE A 174 16.26 20.43 -16.55
N GLY A 175 17.11 21.22 -17.25
CA GLY A 175 16.79 22.61 -17.61
C GLY A 175 15.48 22.75 -18.40
N ALA A 176 15.32 21.94 -19.44
CA ALA A 176 14.13 21.97 -20.30
C ALA A 176 12.86 21.50 -19.58
N LYS A 177 12.98 20.51 -18.68
CA LYS A 177 11.85 20.03 -17.86
C LYS A 177 11.40 21.08 -16.84
N LEU A 178 12.33 21.83 -16.26
CA LEU A 178 12.05 22.94 -15.35
C LEU A 178 11.42 24.14 -16.08
N GLU A 179 11.87 24.46 -17.30
CA GLU A 179 11.24 25.50 -18.11
C GLU A 179 9.81 25.13 -18.52
N GLY A 180 9.55 23.86 -18.84
CA GLY A 180 8.19 23.35 -19.05
C GLY A 180 7.31 23.47 -17.81
N PHE A 181 7.82 23.03 -16.64
CA PHE A 181 7.11 23.13 -15.36
C PHE A 181 6.64 24.55 -15.04
N ALA A 182 7.49 25.56 -15.23
CA ALA A 182 7.15 26.95 -14.95
C ALA A 182 6.04 27.50 -15.85
N ARG A 183 6.10 27.22 -17.16
CA ARG A 183 5.10 27.69 -18.14
C ARG A 183 3.70 27.13 -17.85
N SER A 184 3.60 25.86 -17.47
CA SER A 184 2.33 25.25 -17.02
C SER A 184 1.86 25.78 -15.66
N PHE A 185 2.76 26.33 -14.83
CA PHE A 185 2.42 26.84 -13.50
C PHE A 185 1.61 28.14 -13.56
N ASP A 186 2.03 29.13 -14.37
CA ASP A 186 1.30 30.39 -14.56
C ASP A 186 -0.09 30.15 -15.18
N MET A 187 -0.16 29.31 -16.21
CA MET A 187 -1.42 28.92 -16.88
C MET A 187 -2.44 28.36 -15.88
N LEU A 188 -2.03 27.42 -15.03
CA LEU A 188 -2.91 26.77 -14.06
C LEU A 188 -3.28 27.65 -12.86
N ASN A 189 -2.58 28.77 -12.62
CA ASN A 189 -2.94 29.74 -11.60
C ASN A 189 -3.92 30.81 -12.09
N GLY A 190 -3.90 31.16 -13.38
CA GLY A 190 -4.96 32.00 -13.98
C GLY A 190 -6.37 31.40 -13.79
N VAL A 191 -6.48 30.06 -13.84
CA VAL A 191 -7.72 29.31 -13.59
C VAL A 191 -8.12 29.25 -12.10
N ALA A 192 -7.24 29.66 -11.19
CA ALA A 192 -7.45 29.55 -9.73
C ALA A 192 -7.79 30.87 -9.02
N GLY A 193 -7.74 32.01 -9.72
CA GLY A 193 -7.98 33.33 -9.12
C GLY A 193 -9.41 33.55 -8.62
N ASP A 194 -10.41 32.99 -9.32
CA ASP A 194 -11.84 33.15 -9.00
C ASP A 194 -12.32 32.17 -7.91
N GLY A 195 -11.68 32.27 -6.75
CA GLY A 195 -11.90 31.39 -5.61
C GLY A 195 -13.18 31.66 -4.80
N GLU A 196 -14.35 31.35 -5.33
CA GLU A 196 -15.55 31.11 -4.48
C GLU A 196 -16.63 30.15 -5.04
N HIS A 197 -16.51 29.68 -6.29
CA HIS A 197 -17.41 28.67 -6.86
C HIS A 197 -16.63 27.50 -7.49
N GLU A 198 -16.75 26.28 -6.94
CA GLU A 198 -16.51 25.08 -7.75
C GLU A 198 -17.52 25.08 -8.89
N THR A 199 -17.05 25.13 -10.14
CA THR A 199 -17.93 24.94 -11.28
C THR A 199 -18.46 23.50 -11.27
N ALA A 200 -19.70 23.30 -11.76
CA ALA A 200 -20.27 21.97 -11.92
C ALA A 200 -19.52 21.10 -12.97
N GLU A 201 -18.48 21.65 -13.61
CA GLU A 201 -17.52 20.97 -14.48
C GLU A 201 -16.37 20.38 -13.66
N LEU A 202 -15.68 21.20 -12.85
CA LEU A 202 -14.63 20.80 -11.93
C LEU A 202 -15.09 19.69 -10.98
N GLY A 203 -16.31 19.79 -10.45
CA GLY A 203 -16.91 18.74 -9.61
C GLY A 203 -17.06 17.41 -10.36
N ARG A 204 -17.56 17.42 -11.60
CA ARG A 204 -17.73 16.21 -12.42
C ARG A 204 -16.40 15.55 -12.76
N LEU A 205 -15.40 16.33 -13.16
CA LEU A 205 -14.06 15.82 -13.50
C LEU A 205 -13.35 15.24 -12.28
N ARG A 206 -13.43 15.91 -11.12
CA ARG A 206 -12.93 15.40 -9.84
C ARG A 206 -13.57 14.05 -9.48
N ASP A 207 -14.88 13.94 -9.63
CA ASP A 207 -15.62 12.72 -9.31
C ASP A 207 -15.35 11.59 -10.33
N GLU A 208 -15.03 11.92 -11.58
CA GLU A 208 -14.53 10.97 -12.59
C GLU A 208 -13.12 10.45 -12.25
N ILE A 209 -12.21 11.31 -11.77
CA ILE A 209 -10.88 10.90 -11.27
C ILE A 209 -11.03 10.00 -10.03
N TYR A 210 -11.96 10.29 -9.11
CA TYR A 210 -12.28 9.39 -8.00
C TYR A 210 -12.73 8.00 -8.51
N GLY A 211 -13.57 7.95 -9.54
CA GLY A 211 -14.01 6.70 -10.18
C GLY A 211 -12.85 5.91 -10.80
N ILE A 212 -11.92 6.57 -11.50
CA ILE A 212 -10.73 5.93 -12.08
C ILE A 212 -9.79 5.39 -10.99
N LEU A 213 -9.51 6.20 -9.96
CA LEU A 213 -8.70 5.80 -8.80
C LEU A 213 -9.34 4.61 -8.08
N GLN A 214 -10.64 4.65 -7.79
CA GLN A 214 -11.34 3.54 -7.13
C GLN A 214 -11.34 2.27 -7.98
N GLY A 215 -11.51 2.40 -9.30
CA GLY A 215 -11.54 1.27 -10.24
C GLY A 215 -10.21 0.52 -10.39
N GLN A 216 -9.06 1.20 -10.23
CA GLN A 216 -7.74 0.56 -10.32
C GLN A 216 -7.08 0.27 -8.96
N SER A 217 -7.23 1.17 -7.96
CA SER A 217 -6.60 1.00 -6.64
C SER A 217 -7.48 0.31 -5.60
N GLY A 218 -8.80 0.26 -5.80
CA GLY A 218 -9.75 -0.23 -4.79
C GLY A 218 -9.91 0.69 -3.57
N HIS A 219 -9.40 1.92 -3.64
CA HIS A 219 -9.51 2.94 -2.58
C HIS A 219 -10.39 4.12 -3.02
N ASP A 220 -11.28 4.53 -2.12
CA ASP A 220 -12.21 5.65 -2.32
C ASP A 220 -11.62 6.95 -1.78
N PHE A 221 -11.41 7.93 -2.67
CA PHE A 221 -10.89 9.26 -2.36
C PHE A 221 -11.98 10.34 -2.28
N SER A 222 -13.27 10.00 -2.42
CA SER A 222 -14.38 10.97 -2.48
C SER A 222 -14.48 11.89 -1.26
N GLY A 223 -14.12 11.40 -0.07
CA GLY A 223 -14.04 12.17 1.17
C GLY A 223 -12.66 12.74 1.52
N TYR A 224 -11.71 12.73 0.58
CA TYR A 224 -10.40 13.40 0.72
C TYR A 224 -10.58 14.93 0.54
N LYS A 225 -9.76 15.76 1.18
CA LYS A 225 -9.91 17.23 1.09
C LYS A 225 -9.69 17.74 -0.33
N THR A 226 -10.75 18.30 -0.93
CA THR A 226 -10.77 18.86 -2.31
C THR A 226 -9.57 19.74 -2.64
N LYS A 227 -9.21 20.71 -1.77
CA LYS A 227 -8.06 21.60 -2.00
C LYS A 227 -6.73 20.83 -2.07
N THR A 228 -6.55 19.81 -1.24
CA THR A 228 -5.35 18.96 -1.27
C THR A 228 -5.34 18.05 -2.51
N PHE A 229 -6.49 17.49 -2.88
CA PHE A 229 -6.65 16.61 -4.04
C PHE A 229 -6.38 17.33 -5.36
N LEU A 230 -7.03 18.48 -5.61
CA LEU A 230 -6.82 19.30 -6.81
C LEU A 230 -5.37 19.80 -6.95
N ARG A 231 -4.72 20.11 -5.82
CA ARG A 231 -3.30 20.51 -5.76
C ARG A 231 -2.35 19.40 -6.21
N ARG A 232 -2.66 18.14 -5.89
CA ARG A 232 -1.90 16.97 -6.38
C ARG A 232 -2.19 16.68 -7.86
N ILE A 233 -3.43 16.80 -8.32
CA ILE A 233 -3.77 16.72 -9.75
C ILE A 233 -2.98 17.76 -10.56
N LYS A 234 -3.01 19.05 -10.18
CA LYS A 234 -2.24 20.11 -10.86
C LYS A 234 -0.75 19.79 -10.96
N ARG A 235 -0.16 19.25 -9.90
CA ARG A 235 1.25 18.84 -9.85
C ARG A 235 1.55 17.66 -10.79
N ARG A 236 0.65 16.67 -10.88
CA ARG A 236 0.75 15.59 -11.87
C ARG A 236 0.57 16.09 -13.31
N MET A 237 -0.33 17.04 -13.55
CA MET A 237 -0.50 17.71 -14.85
C MET A 237 0.77 18.45 -15.28
N GLN A 238 1.40 19.20 -14.35
CA GLN A 238 2.67 19.90 -14.61
C GLN A 238 3.82 18.92 -14.94
N ILE A 239 3.88 17.76 -14.28
CA ILE A 239 4.84 16.70 -14.60
C ILE A 239 4.53 16.04 -15.97
N GLY A 240 3.25 15.93 -16.33
CA GLY A 240 2.79 15.43 -17.63
C GLY A 240 2.82 16.47 -18.78
N GLN A 241 3.10 17.74 -18.48
CA GLN A 241 3.00 18.88 -19.41
C GLN A 241 1.61 19.00 -20.06
N LEU A 242 0.56 18.96 -19.22
CA LEU A 242 -0.85 19.05 -19.63
C LEU A 242 -1.50 20.33 -19.10
N ASP A 243 -2.26 21.01 -19.97
CA ASP A 243 -2.84 22.33 -19.69
C ASP A 243 -4.27 22.24 -19.10
N SER A 244 -4.96 21.09 -19.23
CA SER A 244 -6.34 20.90 -18.76
C SER A 244 -6.56 19.62 -17.92
N ILE A 245 -7.55 19.65 -17.02
CA ILE A 245 -7.91 18.49 -16.17
C ILE A 245 -8.59 17.41 -17.01
N GLU A 246 -9.27 17.83 -18.07
CA GLU A 246 -9.93 17.04 -19.10
C GLU A 246 -8.91 16.16 -19.85
N GLU A 247 -7.78 16.72 -20.27
CA GLU A 247 -6.66 15.97 -20.84
C GLU A 247 -6.02 15.02 -19.81
N TYR A 248 -5.95 15.43 -18.54
CA TYR A 248 -5.43 14.58 -17.46
C TYR A 248 -6.32 13.37 -17.18
N VAL A 249 -7.65 13.55 -17.14
CA VAL A 249 -8.65 12.46 -17.09
C VAL A 249 -8.47 11.52 -18.28
N GLU A 250 -8.28 12.08 -19.48
CA GLU A 250 -8.04 11.30 -20.70
C GLU A 250 -6.68 10.61 -20.74
N TRP A 251 -5.66 11.08 -20.01
CA TRP A 251 -4.37 10.39 -19.83
C TRP A 251 -4.48 9.26 -18.80
N LEU A 252 -5.13 9.51 -17.65
CA LEU A 252 -5.41 8.50 -16.61
C LEU A 252 -6.18 7.28 -17.16
N LYS A 253 -7.12 7.50 -18.08
CA LYS A 253 -7.83 6.41 -18.79
C LYS A 253 -6.94 5.57 -19.72
N LYS A 254 -5.83 6.14 -20.21
CA LYS A 254 -4.96 5.53 -21.23
C LYS A 254 -3.71 4.90 -20.65
N ASP A 255 -3.18 5.41 -19.53
CA ASP A 255 -1.96 4.90 -18.89
C ASP A 255 -2.16 4.55 -17.41
N PRO A 256 -2.37 3.26 -17.06
CA PRO A 256 -2.48 2.80 -15.68
C PRO A 256 -1.27 3.16 -14.79
N ARG A 257 -0.09 3.41 -15.38
CA ARG A 257 1.09 3.83 -14.62
C ARG A 257 0.91 5.24 -14.04
N GLU A 258 0.18 6.12 -14.74
CA GLU A 258 -0.12 7.45 -14.23
C GLU A 258 -1.18 7.41 -13.12
N VAL A 259 -2.15 6.48 -13.18
CA VAL A 259 -3.08 6.25 -12.07
C VAL A 259 -2.31 5.81 -10.80
N ALA A 260 -1.30 4.94 -10.95
CA ALA A 260 -0.40 4.56 -9.86
C ALA A 260 0.56 5.69 -9.41
N ASN A 261 0.89 6.65 -10.26
CA ASN A 261 1.65 7.84 -9.88
C ASN A 261 0.78 8.84 -9.09
N LEU A 262 -0.44 9.11 -9.55
CA LEU A 262 -1.41 9.95 -8.86
C LEU A 262 -1.78 9.38 -7.48
N PHE A 263 -2.02 8.07 -7.41
CA PHE A 263 -2.25 7.37 -6.15
C PHE A 263 -1.10 7.63 -5.17
N ARG A 264 0.16 7.38 -5.58
CA ARG A 264 1.33 7.66 -4.74
C ARG A 264 1.50 9.14 -4.37
N ASP A 265 1.14 10.10 -5.21
CA ASP A 265 1.26 11.53 -4.88
C ASP A 265 0.15 12.03 -3.91
N LEU A 266 -0.97 11.32 -3.85
CA LEU A 266 -2.03 11.50 -2.84
C LEU A 266 -1.66 10.88 -1.48
N LEU A 267 -0.76 9.90 -1.47
CA LEU A 267 -0.18 9.28 -0.28
C LEU A 267 1.13 9.98 0.09
N ILE A 268 0.98 11.12 0.78
CA ILE A 268 2.09 11.98 1.20
C ILE A 268 2.79 11.33 2.40
N ASN A 269 3.58 10.30 2.10
CA ASN A 269 4.17 9.34 3.05
C ASN A 269 5.45 9.86 3.71
N VAL A 270 5.48 11.15 4.07
CA VAL A 270 6.63 11.76 4.72
C VAL A 270 6.44 11.73 6.24
N THR A 271 7.32 11.00 6.92
CA THR A 271 7.31 10.79 8.38
C THR A 271 8.74 10.87 8.92
N ASP A 272 8.92 11.00 10.23
CA ASP A 272 10.21 11.22 10.88
C ASP A 272 10.34 10.43 12.18
N PHE A 273 11.57 9.99 12.47
CA PHE A 273 11.90 9.43 13.77
C PHE A 273 11.69 10.51 14.85
N PHE A 274 10.91 10.15 15.88
CA PHE A 274 10.53 11.04 16.97
C PHE A 274 9.85 12.36 16.52
N ARG A 275 9.10 12.36 15.40
CA ARG A 275 8.34 13.51 14.88
C ARG A 275 7.51 14.22 15.96
N ASP A 276 7.70 15.52 16.12
CA ASP A 276 7.32 16.31 17.31
C ASP A 276 7.99 15.75 18.60
N PRO A 277 9.30 16.02 18.85
CA PRO A 277 10.05 15.39 19.95
C PRO A 277 9.44 15.64 21.34
N ASP A 278 8.88 16.83 21.54
CA ASP A 278 8.07 17.24 22.70
C ASP A 278 6.93 16.26 23.02
N ALA A 279 6.28 15.72 21.98
CA ALA A 279 5.15 14.81 22.10
C ALA A 279 5.61 13.39 22.40
N PHE A 280 6.68 12.92 21.75
CA PHE A 280 7.30 11.63 22.07
C PHE A 280 7.89 11.60 23.49
N LYS A 281 8.50 12.69 23.95
CA LYS A 281 8.97 12.78 25.34
C LYS A 281 7.82 12.70 26.34
N LEU A 282 6.68 13.32 26.05
CA LEU A 282 5.49 13.21 26.90
C LEU A 282 4.90 11.78 26.88
N LEU A 283 4.96 11.11 25.73
CA LEU A 283 4.57 9.72 25.56
C LEU A 283 5.45 8.79 26.41
N GLU A 284 6.77 9.00 26.37
CA GLU A 284 7.81 8.30 27.15
C GLU A 284 7.62 8.49 28.66
N GLU A 285 7.46 9.74 29.13
CA GLU A 285 7.39 10.06 30.57
C GLU A 285 6.06 9.66 31.23
N LYS A 286 4.93 9.74 30.51
CA LYS A 286 3.58 9.52 31.07
C LYS A 286 2.93 8.24 30.57
N VAL A 287 2.76 8.10 29.25
CA VAL A 287 1.89 7.08 28.66
C VAL A 287 2.54 5.71 28.68
N VAL A 288 3.79 5.59 28.22
CA VAL A 288 4.50 4.32 28.10
C VAL A 288 4.48 3.53 29.42
N PRO A 289 4.85 4.08 30.60
CA PRO A 289 4.75 3.37 31.87
C PRO A 289 3.33 2.89 32.22
N GLN A 290 2.31 3.68 31.88
CA GLN A 290 0.90 3.33 32.12
C GLN A 290 0.40 2.21 31.20
N LEU A 291 1.06 1.96 30.06
CA LEU A 291 0.75 0.81 29.20
C LEU A 291 1.16 -0.54 29.83
N PHE A 292 2.05 -0.54 30.83
CA PHE A 292 2.54 -1.74 31.53
C PHE A 292 2.03 -1.87 32.97
N GLU A 293 1.42 -0.81 33.54
CA GLU A 293 0.96 -0.80 34.93
C GLU A 293 -0.04 -1.95 35.22
N GLY A 294 0.27 -2.77 36.23
CA GLY A 294 -0.54 -3.92 36.66
C GLY A 294 -0.49 -5.16 35.76
N LYS A 295 0.32 -5.19 34.69
CA LYS A 295 0.40 -6.33 33.76
C LYS A 295 1.40 -7.41 34.19
N THR A 296 1.15 -8.63 33.75
CA THR A 296 1.94 -9.84 34.00
C THR A 296 2.52 -10.42 32.70
N ALA A 297 3.42 -11.40 32.80
CA ALA A 297 3.97 -12.09 31.61
C ALA A 297 2.91 -12.79 30.73
N SER A 298 1.72 -13.07 31.26
CA SER A 298 0.58 -13.60 30.49
C SER A 298 -0.24 -12.52 29.77
N ASP A 299 -0.05 -11.24 30.10
CA ASP A 299 -0.75 -10.13 29.49
C ASP A 299 -0.04 -9.63 28.23
N ALA A 300 -0.78 -8.84 27.44
CA ALA A 300 -0.25 -8.18 26.25
C ALA A 300 -0.45 -6.65 26.27
N VAL A 301 0.56 -5.94 25.78
CA VAL A 301 0.48 -4.53 25.36
C VAL A 301 0.30 -4.53 23.85
N ARG A 302 -0.86 -4.06 23.37
CA ARG A 302 -1.23 -4.06 21.96
C ARG A 302 -1.38 -2.62 21.47
N ILE A 303 -0.67 -2.24 20.43
CA ILE A 303 -0.66 -0.87 19.91
C ILE A 303 -1.00 -0.91 18.41
N TRP A 304 -1.80 0.04 17.91
CA TRP A 304 -2.09 0.17 16.47
C TRP A 304 -1.61 1.52 15.94
N VAL A 305 -0.83 1.49 14.85
CA VAL A 305 -0.31 2.68 14.15
C VAL A 305 -0.85 2.70 12.71
N PRO A 306 -2.07 3.23 12.48
CA PRO A 306 -2.60 3.49 11.14
C PRO A 306 -1.99 4.73 10.48
N GLY A 307 -1.59 4.60 9.22
CA GLY A 307 -0.84 5.62 8.47
C GLY A 307 0.66 5.58 8.80
N CYS A 308 1.23 4.38 8.92
CA CYS A 308 2.61 4.22 9.38
C CYS A 308 3.68 4.59 8.34
N ALA A 309 3.31 4.81 7.07
CA ALA A 309 4.21 5.14 5.97
C ALA A 309 5.46 4.23 5.96
N THR A 310 6.66 4.82 5.89
CA THR A 310 7.95 4.13 5.85
C THR A 310 8.43 3.57 7.19
N GLY A 311 7.64 3.68 8.26
CA GLY A 311 7.82 2.96 9.54
C GLY A 311 8.44 3.75 10.70
N GLU A 312 8.94 4.97 10.48
CA GLU A 312 9.73 5.71 11.47
C GLU A 312 8.98 5.98 12.78
N GLU A 313 7.68 6.30 12.76
CA GLU A 313 6.86 6.44 13.98
C GLU A 313 6.72 5.11 14.73
N VAL A 314 6.52 4.00 14.02
CA VAL A 314 6.36 2.65 14.59
C VAL A 314 7.63 2.26 15.35
N PHE A 315 8.79 2.52 14.76
CA PHE A 315 10.08 2.21 15.36
C PHE A 315 10.47 3.22 16.46
N SER A 316 10.03 4.48 16.37
CA SER A 316 10.14 5.44 17.48
C SER A 316 9.37 4.97 18.71
N ILE A 317 8.11 4.53 18.53
CA ILE A 317 7.29 3.93 19.60
C ILE A 317 7.94 2.62 20.09
N GLY A 318 8.43 1.78 19.18
CA GLY A 318 9.09 0.51 19.51
C GLY A 318 10.35 0.68 20.37
N MET A 319 11.21 1.66 20.09
CA MET A 319 12.38 1.98 20.91
C MET A 319 11.98 2.36 22.35
N LEU A 320 10.99 3.27 22.52
CA LEU A 320 10.52 3.67 23.85
C LEU A 320 9.98 2.50 24.68
N LEU A 321 9.27 1.57 24.04
CA LEU A 321 8.73 0.39 24.71
C LEU A 321 9.86 -0.57 25.09
N ARG A 322 10.84 -0.79 24.21
CA ARG A 322 12.01 -1.66 24.44
C ARG A 322 12.86 -1.15 25.61
N GLU A 323 13.14 0.15 25.67
CA GLU A 323 13.81 0.81 26.79
C GLU A 323 13.02 0.65 28.10
N HIS A 324 11.70 0.87 28.08
CA HIS A 324 10.89 0.72 29.28
C HIS A 324 10.81 -0.75 29.76
N MET A 325 10.76 -1.72 28.84
CA MET A 325 10.72 -3.16 29.15
C MET A 325 11.93 -3.64 29.95
N GLU A 326 13.11 -3.03 29.80
CA GLU A 326 14.29 -3.35 30.63
C GLU A 326 14.19 -2.86 32.07
N THR A 327 13.32 -1.89 32.36
CA THR A 327 13.09 -1.41 33.74
C THR A 327 12.16 -2.34 34.53
N LEU A 328 11.57 -3.35 33.89
CA LEU A 328 10.55 -4.24 34.46
C LEU A 328 11.13 -5.61 34.80
N SER A 329 10.86 -6.07 36.03
CA SER A 329 11.20 -7.44 36.49
C SER A 329 10.31 -8.53 35.89
N VAL A 330 9.15 -8.15 35.33
CA VAL A 330 8.22 -9.04 34.63
C VAL A 330 7.77 -8.34 33.36
N VAL A 331 8.10 -8.91 32.20
CA VAL A 331 7.86 -8.28 30.90
C VAL A 331 6.62 -8.92 30.23
N PRO A 332 5.53 -8.17 29.99
CA PRO A 332 4.38 -8.64 29.23
C PRO A 332 4.70 -8.69 27.73
N ARG A 333 3.90 -9.41 26.94
CA ARG A 333 4.09 -9.48 25.49
C ARG A 333 3.70 -8.15 24.82
N VAL A 334 4.64 -7.48 24.18
CA VAL A 334 4.38 -6.27 23.38
C VAL A 334 4.11 -6.66 21.92
N GLN A 335 3.16 -6.00 21.26
CA GLN A 335 2.92 -6.14 19.83
C GLN A 335 2.34 -4.84 19.22
N ILE A 336 3.03 -4.28 18.24
CA ILE A 336 2.65 -3.09 17.48
C ILE A 336 2.14 -3.53 16.11
N PHE A 337 0.87 -3.26 15.83
CA PHE A 337 0.26 -3.45 14.53
C PHE A 337 0.44 -2.15 13.73
N ALA A 338 1.26 -2.19 12.70
CA ALA A 338 1.56 -1.05 11.84
C ALA A 338 0.88 -1.24 10.50
N THR A 339 0.12 -0.25 10.04
CA THR A 339 -0.70 -0.41 8.84
C THR A 339 -0.77 0.84 7.98
N ASP A 340 -0.65 0.65 6.67
CA ASP A 340 -0.80 1.68 5.65
C ASP A 340 -1.58 1.14 4.44
N ILE A 341 -1.80 1.97 3.43
CA ILE A 341 -2.31 1.58 2.10
C ILE A 341 -1.24 1.68 1.01
N ASP A 342 -0.09 2.31 1.25
CA ASP A 342 1.06 2.26 0.35
C ASP A 342 1.95 1.04 0.63
N GLU A 343 1.78 -0.02 -0.16
CA GLU A 343 2.62 -1.22 -0.05
C GLU A 343 4.13 -0.97 -0.32
N PRO A 344 4.54 -0.07 -1.24
CA PRO A 344 5.92 0.42 -1.32
C PRO A 344 6.50 0.96 0.00
N ALA A 345 5.82 1.86 0.70
CA ALA A 345 6.28 2.35 2.00
C ALA A 345 6.31 1.23 3.06
N LEU A 346 5.32 0.32 3.07
CA LEU A 346 5.35 -0.86 3.93
C LEU A 346 6.54 -1.80 3.62
N ALA A 347 7.02 -1.86 2.38
CA ALA A 347 8.22 -2.63 2.02
C ALA A 347 9.50 -2.00 2.61
N VAL A 348 9.63 -0.67 2.58
CA VAL A 348 10.71 0.06 3.27
C VAL A 348 10.64 -0.18 4.78
N ALA A 349 9.45 -0.08 5.37
CA ALA A 349 9.23 -0.31 6.80
C ALA A 349 9.59 -1.75 7.23
N ARG A 350 9.22 -2.76 6.41
CA ARG A 350 9.59 -4.17 6.62
C ARG A 350 11.11 -4.41 6.51
N ALA A 351 11.79 -3.70 5.60
CA ALA A 351 13.24 -3.75 5.48
C ALA A 351 13.95 -3.11 6.68
N ALA A 352 13.38 -2.04 7.24
CA ALA A 352 13.90 -1.27 8.38
C ALA A 352 15.35 -0.77 8.17
N ARG A 353 15.64 -0.34 6.94
CA ARG A 353 16.95 0.15 6.46
C ARG A 353 16.80 1.61 6.02
N TYR A 354 17.53 2.53 6.64
CA TYR A 354 17.37 3.98 6.47
C TYR A 354 18.71 4.68 6.17
N PRO A 355 18.78 5.64 5.23
CA PRO A 355 19.95 6.49 5.05
C PRO A 355 20.26 7.28 6.34
N ALA A 356 21.55 7.48 6.64
CA ALA A 356 22.00 8.15 7.88
C ALA A 356 21.40 9.57 8.07
N ALA A 357 21.02 10.24 6.98
CA ALA A 357 20.36 11.53 7.01
C ALA A 357 19.00 11.51 7.74
N LEU A 358 18.20 10.44 7.58
CA LEU A 358 16.87 10.33 8.19
C LEU A 358 16.93 10.05 9.70
N LEU A 359 18.09 9.68 10.26
CA LEU A 359 18.26 9.39 11.68
C LEU A 359 18.61 10.61 12.54
N GLN A 360 18.55 11.84 12.00
CA GLN A 360 18.83 13.06 12.79
C GLN A 360 17.87 13.24 13.98
N GLY A 361 16.62 12.79 13.87
CA GLY A 361 15.65 12.81 14.98
C GLY A 361 15.93 11.77 16.08
N VAL A 362 16.86 10.85 15.88
CA VAL A 362 17.23 9.82 16.87
C VAL A 362 18.45 10.30 17.68
N SER A 363 18.38 10.20 19.01
CA SER A 363 19.49 10.59 19.88
C SER A 363 20.76 9.76 19.61
N PRO A 364 21.98 10.26 19.93
CA PRO A 364 23.21 9.51 19.72
C PRO A 364 23.22 8.14 20.40
N GLU A 365 22.66 8.06 21.60
CA GLU A 365 22.58 6.85 22.43
C GLU A 365 21.61 5.84 21.82
N ARG A 366 20.41 6.30 21.41
CA ARG A 366 19.43 5.48 20.69
C ARG A 366 19.96 5.01 19.34
N ARG A 367 20.77 5.82 18.62
CA ARG A 367 21.45 5.39 17.39
C ARG A 367 22.48 4.30 17.65
N GLN A 368 23.41 4.52 18.58
CA GLN A 368 24.46 3.55 18.90
C GLN A 368 23.90 2.21 19.41
N ARG A 369 22.75 2.24 20.10
CA ARG A 369 22.06 1.04 20.59
C ARG A 369 21.25 0.34 19.50
N PHE A 370 20.33 1.05 18.85
CA PHE A 370 19.27 0.45 18.04
C PHE A 370 19.57 0.35 16.55
N PHE A 371 20.69 0.90 16.07
CA PHE A 371 21.05 0.86 14.66
C PHE A 371 22.49 0.35 14.45
N SER A 372 22.66 -0.57 13.50
CA SER A 372 23.96 -0.92 12.94
C SER A 372 24.16 -0.24 11.59
N SER A 373 25.40 0.18 11.29
CA SER A 373 25.74 0.73 9.98
C SER A 373 26.04 -0.39 8.99
N ASP A 374 25.39 -0.37 7.83
CA ASP A 374 25.57 -1.31 6.73
C ASP A 374 25.75 -0.51 5.42
N GLY A 375 27.00 -0.19 5.10
CA GLY A 375 27.37 0.69 3.99
C GLY A 375 26.77 2.09 4.12
N GLU A 376 26.01 2.51 3.09
CA GLU A 376 25.32 3.81 3.04
C GLU A 376 24.04 3.87 3.92
N SER A 377 23.59 2.73 4.46
CA SER A 377 22.35 2.58 5.22
C SER A 377 22.58 2.20 6.68
N ASN A 378 21.58 2.45 7.52
CA ASN A 378 21.53 2.03 8.91
C ASN A 378 20.38 1.04 9.09
N VAL A 379 20.64 -0.11 9.69
CA VAL A 379 19.67 -1.20 9.89
C VAL A 379 19.16 -1.17 11.33
N LEU A 380 17.84 -1.19 11.53
CA LEU A 380 17.26 -1.26 12.87
C LEU A 380 17.47 -2.64 13.50
N ALA A 381 17.83 -2.66 14.78
CA ALA A 381 18.01 -3.87 15.57
C ALA A 381 16.73 -4.74 15.64
N ASN A 382 16.91 -6.07 15.54
CA ASN A 382 15.81 -7.03 15.59
C ASN A 382 14.97 -6.92 16.88
N GLU A 383 15.55 -6.51 18.01
CA GLU A 383 14.83 -6.37 19.29
C GLU A 383 13.68 -5.35 19.27
N VAL A 384 13.72 -4.39 18.33
CA VAL A 384 12.61 -3.46 18.05
C VAL A 384 11.74 -3.98 16.90
N ARG A 385 12.38 -4.56 15.87
CA ARG A 385 11.69 -5.05 14.67
C ARG A 385 10.72 -6.20 14.96
N GLU A 386 11.07 -7.11 15.87
CA GLU A 386 10.21 -8.23 16.31
C GLU A 386 8.94 -7.80 17.07
N LEU A 387 8.90 -6.57 17.60
CA LEU A 387 7.70 -6.02 18.21
C LEU A 387 6.65 -5.62 17.16
N CYS A 388 7.03 -5.48 15.89
CA CYS A 388 6.27 -4.79 14.86
C CYS A 388 5.68 -5.75 13.81
N VAL A 389 4.42 -5.54 13.42
CA VAL A 389 3.73 -6.31 12.36
C VAL A 389 3.17 -5.35 11.32
N PHE A 390 3.72 -5.41 10.09
CA PHE A 390 3.38 -4.52 8.98
C PHE A 390 2.41 -5.16 7.97
N SER A 391 1.17 -4.68 7.90
CA SER A 391 0.14 -5.20 6.99
C SER A 391 -0.68 -4.09 6.29
N PRO A 392 -1.06 -4.26 5.01
CA PRO A 392 -1.94 -3.31 4.34
C PRO A 392 -3.33 -3.26 4.99
N HIS A 393 -3.85 -2.06 5.28
CA HIS A 393 -5.18 -1.84 5.86
C HIS A 393 -5.66 -0.41 5.61
N SER A 394 -6.93 -0.25 5.20
CA SER A 394 -7.58 1.05 5.07
C SER A 394 -8.56 1.29 6.22
N VAL A 395 -8.22 2.26 7.09
CA VAL A 395 -9.02 2.69 8.26
C VAL A 395 -10.50 2.99 7.96
N VAL A 396 -10.82 3.34 6.70
CA VAL A 396 -12.17 3.75 6.26
C VAL A 396 -13.01 2.59 5.71
N ARG A 397 -12.35 1.54 5.21
CA ARG A 397 -12.95 0.38 4.49
C ARG A 397 -12.88 -0.90 5.31
N ASP A 398 -11.73 -1.16 5.93
CA ASP A 398 -11.36 -2.44 6.52
C ASP A 398 -11.64 -2.43 8.04
N PRO A 399 -12.05 -3.54 8.65
CA PRO A 399 -12.48 -3.56 10.05
C PRO A 399 -11.32 -3.24 11.01
N PRO A 400 -11.53 -2.43 12.07
CA PRO A 400 -10.47 -2.10 13.01
C PRO A 400 -10.03 -3.31 13.83
N PHE A 401 -8.76 -3.33 14.22
CA PHE A 401 -8.30 -4.23 15.28
C PHE A 401 -8.94 -3.80 16.61
N SER A 402 -9.31 -4.78 17.45
CA SER A 402 -9.93 -4.52 18.75
C SER A 402 -9.01 -4.80 19.94
N ARG A 403 -9.35 -4.22 21.10
CA ARG A 403 -8.64 -4.36 22.39
C ARG A 403 -7.19 -3.88 22.34
N MET A 404 -6.96 -2.72 21.73
CA MET A 404 -5.69 -1.98 21.79
C MET A 404 -5.54 -1.23 23.11
N ASP A 405 -4.32 -1.19 23.64
CA ASP A 405 -3.93 -0.34 24.77
C ASP A 405 -3.62 1.09 24.30
N MET A 406 -3.14 1.25 23.06
CA MET A 406 -2.91 2.55 22.43
C MET A 406 -3.18 2.52 20.91
N VAL A 407 -3.65 3.64 20.36
CA VAL A 407 -3.69 3.93 18.92
C VAL A 407 -2.88 5.20 18.66
N SER A 408 -1.95 5.17 17.71
CA SER A 408 -1.21 6.35 17.24
C SER A 408 -1.60 6.63 15.80
N CYS A 409 -2.35 7.70 15.56
CA CYS A 409 -2.82 8.10 14.23
C CYS A 409 -2.44 9.55 13.99
N ARG A 410 -1.23 9.76 13.46
CA ARG A 410 -0.59 11.07 13.39
C ARG A 410 -0.39 11.49 11.94
N ASN A 411 -0.75 12.73 11.64
CA ASN A 411 -0.61 13.34 10.31
C ASN A 411 -1.39 12.61 9.19
N LEU A 412 -2.37 11.77 9.52
CA LEU A 412 -3.26 11.08 8.58
C LEU A 412 -4.62 11.78 8.44
N LEU A 413 -5.17 12.28 9.55
CA LEU A 413 -6.49 12.92 9.58
C LEU A 413 -6.47 14.28 8.87
N ILE A 414 -5.30 14.93 8.75
CA ILE A 414 -5.13 16.17 7.99
C ILE A 414 -5.56 16.06 6.51
N TYR A 415 -5.57 14.86 5.92
CA TYR A 415 -5.98 14.63 4.52
C TYR A 415 -7.49 14.41 4.35
N PHE A 416 -8.17 13.95 5.40
CA PHE A 416 -9.59 13.59 5.38
C PHE A 416 -10.52 14.81 5.53
N GLY A 417 -11.60 14.84 4.78
CA GLY A 417 -12.74 15.74 5.01
C GLY A 417 -13.44 15.43 6.34
N SER A 418 -14.29 16.36 6.80
CA SER A 418 -15.05 16.25 8.05
C SER A 418 -15.77 14.92 8.20
N ASP A 419 -16.31 14.39 7.11
CA ASP A 419 -17.23 13.25 7.14
C ASP A 419 -16.48 11.93 7.29
N ILE A 420 -15.25 11.84 6.77
CA ILE A 420 -14.35 10.72 7.08
C ILE A 420 -13.78 10.87 8.50
N GLN A 421 -13.36 12.07 8.92
CA GLN A 421 -12.89 12.29 10.31
C GLN A 421 -13.95 11.87 11.35
N ASN A 422 -15.21 12.26 11.12
CA ASN A 422 -16.36 11.90 11.97
C ASN A 422 -16.70 10.39 11.95
N ARG A 423 -16.29 9.65 10.91
CA ARG A 423 -16.39 8.17 10.88
C ARG A 423 -15.20 7.50 11.58
N VAL A 424 -14.00 8.05 11.44
CA VAL A 424 -12.74 7.44 11.90
C VAL A 424 -12.50 7.60 13.40
N ILE A 425 -12.83 8.76 14.00
CA ILE A 425 -12.62 8.97 15.45
C ILE A 425 -13.41 7.96 16.33
N PRO A 426 -14.70 7.64 16.05
CA PRO A 426 -15.41 6.56 16.74
C PRO A 426 -14.82 5.16 16.51
N ILE A 427 -14.19 4.90 15.35
CA ILE A 427 -13.51 3.63 15.06
C ILE A 427 -12.28 3.45 15.96
N PHE A 428 -11.53 4.52 16.26
CA PHE A 428 -10.43 4.46 17.23
C PHE A 428 -10.90 4.25 18.68
N HIS A 429 -12.04 4.86 19.08
CA HIS A 429 -12.62 4.60 20.40
C HIS A 429 -13.00 3.11 20.57
N TYR A 430 -13.56 2.49 19.53
CA TYR A 430 -13.89 1.06 19.51
C TYR A 430 -12.67 0.13 19.46
N ALA A 431 -11.60 0.54 18.80
CA ALA A 431 -10.35 -0.22 18.75
C ALA A 431 -9.70 -0.33 20.14
N LEU A 432 -9.83 0.72 20.96
CA LEU A 432 -9.22 0.83 22.28
C LEU A 432 -9.95 0.01 23.36
N LYS A 433 -9.18 -0.39 24.38
CA LYS A 433 -9.70 -0.82 25.68
C LYS A 433 -10.24 0.40 26.44
N PRO A 434 -11.18 0.23 27.40
CA PRO A 434 -11.47 1.26 28.40
C PRO A 434 -10.17 1.76 29.05
N GLY A 435 -9.97 3.07 29.14
CA GLY A 435 -8.74 3.67 29.66
C GLY A 435 -7.51 3.63 28.72
N GLY A 436 -7.63 3.06 27.51
CA GLY A 436 -6.55 3.07 26.51
C GLY A 436 -6.33 4.44 25.85
N TYR A 437 -5.17 4.65 25.24
CA TYR A 437 -4.73 5.98 24.78
C TYR A 437 -4.87 6.20 23.26
N LEU A 438 -5.21 7.42 22.86
CA LEU A 438 -5.18 7.87 21.46
C LEU A 438 -4.17 9.02 21.33
N PHE A 439 -3.19 8.86 20.46
CA PHE A 439 -2.17 9.85 20.14
C PHE A 439 -2.38 10.35 18.70
N LEU A 440 -2.52 11.66 18.53
CA LEU A 440 -2.73 12.33 17.23
C LEU A 440 -1.58 13.30 16.90
N GLY A 441 -1.49 13.76 15.66
CA GLY A 441 -0.55 14.82 15.27
C GLY A 441 -0.94 16.16 15.90
N THR A 442 0.05 17.03 16.16
CA THR A 442 -0.14 18.34 16.83
C THR A 442 -1.26 19.22 16.20
N SER A 443 -1.41 19.15 14.88
CA SER A 443 -2.42 19.88 14.09
C SER A 443 -3.81 19.19 14.04
N GLU A 444 -3.99 18.06 14.70
CA GLU A 444 -5.19 17.21 14.62
C GLU A 444 -6.02 17.26 15.93
N SER A 445 -7.24 16.71 15.91
CA SER A 445 -8.18 16.77 17.03
C SER A 445 -9.26 15.70 16.91
N VAL A 446 -9.83 15.28 18.04
CA VAL A 446 -11.03 14.41 18.09
C VAL A 446 -12.32 15.12 17.64
N GLY A 447 -12.27 16.43 17.41
CA GLY A 447 -13.37 17.21 16.83
C GLY A 447 -14.55 17.35 17.78
N GLN A 448 -15.70 16.79 17.41
CA GLN A 448 -16.92 16.82 18.22
C GLN A 448 -17.00 15.67 19.25
N HIS A 449 -15.99 14.80 19.33
CA HIS A 449 -16.02 13.54 20.09
C HIS A 449 -15.38 13.65 21.49
N ASP A 450 -15.40 14.83 22.11
CA ASP A 450 -14.98 15.05 23.51
C ASP A 450 -15.77 14.21 24.52
N ASN A 451 -16.91 13.62 24.11
CA ASN A 451 -17.68 12.66 24.89
C ASN A 451 -17.12 11.22 24.86
N LEU A 452 -16.33 10.86 23.84
CA LEU A 452 -15.66 9.55 23.74
C LEU A 452 -14.29 9.55 24.43
N PHE A 453 -13.62 10.71 24.45
CA PHE A 453 -12.24 10.85 24.90
C PHE A 453 -12.09 11.86 26.06
N ALA A 454 -11.18 11.59 26.99
CA ALA A 454 -10.64 12.57 27.92
C ALA A 454 -9.33 13.13 27.33
N THR A 455 -9.02 14.41 27.55
CA THR A 455 -7.73 14.99 27.12
C THR A 455 -6.69 14.75 28.21
N VAL A 456 -5.57 14.11 27.84
CA VAL A 456 -4.40 13.91 28.72
C VAL A 456 -3.43 15.09 28.54
N ASP A 457 -3.24 15.53 27.30
CA ASP A 457 -2.52 16.77 26.97
C ASP A 457 -3.07 17.43 25.70
N LYS A 458 -3.36 18.73 25.79
CA LYS A 458 -3.98 19.51 24.71
C LYS A 458 -2.96 20.08 23.70
N LYS A 459 -1.69 20.25 24.08
CA LYS A 459 -0.61 20.69 23.19
C LYS A 459 -0.14 19.53 22.32
N GLN A 460 0.14 18.39 22.95
CA GLN A 460 0.69 17.19 22.30
C GLN A 460 -0.36 16.20 21.80
N ARG A 461 -1.65 16.55 21.91
CA ARG A 461 -2.80 15.78 21.36
C ARG A 461 -2.84 14.31 21.81
N ILE A 462 -2.60 14.11 23.10
CA ILE A 462 -2.76 12.81 23.76
C ILE A 462 -4.11 12.77 24.47
N PHE A 463 -4.88 11.72 24.21
CA PHE A 463 -6.23 11.49 24.71
C PHE A 463 -6.37 10.09 25.32
N GLN A 464 -7.41 9.87 26.13
CA GLN A 464 -7.71 8.58 26.76
C GLN A 464 -9.19 8.19 26.53
N ALA A 465 -9.45 6.94 26.17
CA ALA A 465 -10.80 6.44 25.89
C ALA A 465 -11.64 6.32 27.17
N ARG A 466 -12.79 7.02 27.21
CA ARG A 466 -13.71 6.99 28.36
C ARG A 466 -14.47 5.67 28.40
N GLU A 467 -14.52 5.03 29.57
CA GLU A 467 -15.08 3.69 29.75
C GLU A 467 -16.60 3.60 29.52
N HIS A 468 -17.34 4.65 29.87
CA HIS A 468 -18.82 4.64 29.89
C HIS A 468 -19.44 5.25 28.62
N ALA A 469 -18.64 5.64 27.64
CA ALA A 469 -19.14 6.09 26.34
C ALA A 469 -19.59 4.88 25.51
N SER A 470 -20.89 4.79 25.19
CA SER A 470 -21.40 3.79 24.24
C SER A 470 -21.32 4.35 22.81
N PRO A 471 -20.40 3.89 21.95
CA PRO A 471 -20.28 4.42 20.60
C PRO A 471 -21.42 3.88 19.72
N HIS A 472 -22.20 4.77 19.10
CA HIS A 472 -23.20 4.41 18.08
C HIS A 472 -22.53 4.13 16.72
N ILE A 473 -21.77 3.04 16.65
CA ILE A 473 -21.01 2.66 15.45
C ILE A 473 -21.95 2.11 14.38
N ARG A 474 -22.00 2.78 13.23
CA ARG A 474 -22.42 2.14 11.98
C ARG A 474 -21.20 1.49 11.34
N LEU A 475 -20.96 0.22 11.67
CA LEU A 475 -19.95 -0.60 10.98
C LEU A 475 -20.28 -0.63 9.48
N PRO A 476 -19.29 -0.57 8.57
CA PRO A 476 -19.52 -0.76 7.15
C PRO A 476 -20.14 -2.15 6.92
N MET A 477 -21.38 -2.20 6.46
CA MET A 477 -21.97 -3.47 6.02
C MET A 477 -21.41 -3.83 4.66
N LEU A 478 -20.87 -5.04 4.53
CA LEU A 478 -20.51 -5.65 3.25
C LEU A 478 -21.80 -5.90 2.44
N ILE A 479 -22.19 -4.94 1.61
CA ILE A 479 -23.31 -5.10 0.67
C ILE A 479 -22.80 -5.87 -0.55
N GLY A 480 -22.96 -7.20 -0.51
CA GLY A 480 -23.29 -7.95 -1.71
C GLY A 480 -24.78 -7.80 -2.01
N ASP A 481 -25.14 -7.61 -3.27
CA ASP A 481 -26.54 -7.36 -3.67
C ASP A 481 -27.40 -8.64 -3.49
N GLY A 482 -28.60 -8.50 -2.92
CA GLY A 482 -29.42 -9.66 -2.52
C GLY A 482 -30.66 -9.32 -1.68
N ARG A 483 -31.84 -9.39 -2.29
CA ARG A 483 -33.13 -9.08 -1.65
C ARG A 483 -33.53 -10.09 -0.56
N SER A 484 -34.09 -9.58 0.54
CA SER A 484 -35.35 -10.03 1.23
C SER A 484 -35.21 -10.21 2.75
N GLY A 485 -36.31 -9.95 3.48
CA GLY A 485 -36.49 -10.39 4.87
C GLY A 485 -36.49 -9.26 5.91
N ALA A 486 -37.61 -8.55 6.03
CA ALA A 486 -37.82 -7.66 7.19
C ALA A 486 -38.17 -8.50 8.43
N PHE A 487 -37.30 -8.48 9.44
CA PHE A 487 -37.59 -9.04 10.77
C PHE A 487 -37.20 -8.06 11.88
N LEU A 488 -38.22 -7.45 12.48
CA LEU A 488 -38.11 -6.81 13.79
C LEU A 488 -38.11 -7.90 14.87
N PRO A 489 -37.15 -7.92 15.81
CA PRO A 489 -37.25 -8.75 17.00
C PRO A 489 -38.13 -8.05 18.04
N GLU A 490 -39.39 -8.48 18.18
CA GLU A 490 -40.10 -8.28 19.45
C GLU A 490 -39.41 -9.13 20.53
N GLY A 491 -39.32 -8.58 21.74
CA GLY A 491 -38.46 -9.15 22.79
C GLY A 491 -39.12 -10.26 23.60
N THR A 492 -38.34 -11.29 23.95
CA THR A 492 -38.50 -12.07 25.20
C THR A 492 -37.12 -12.55 25.67
N GLY A 493 -36.89 -12.56 26.98
CA GLY A 493 -35.74 -13.25 27.60
C GLY A 493 -36.23 -14.38 28.52
N PRO A 494 -35.48 -14.76 29.57
CA PRO A 494 -34.02 -14.71 29.70
C PRO A 494 -33.42 -16.00 30.32
N ASN A 495 -32.23 -16.43 29.91
CA ASN A 495 -31.40 -17.38 30.68
C ASN A 495 -29.92 -17.18 30.32
N LYS A 496 -29.07 -16.56 31.17
CA LYS A 496 -28.49 -17.07 32.42
C LYS A 496 -27.77 -18.42 32.29
N ARG A 497 -26.42 -18.36 32.31
CA ARG A 497 -25.61 -19.23 33.18
C ARG A 497 -24.41 -18.48 33.78
N THR A 498 -24.60 -18.05 35.03
CA THR A 498 -23.59 -18.06 36.11
C THR A 498 -22.22 -17.42 35.88
N ALA A 499 -22.12 -16.13 36.17
CA ALA A 499 -21.12 -15.63 37.11
C ALA A 499 -21.81 -15.38 38.47
N SER A 500 -21.11 -15.57 39.59
CA SER A 500 -21.73 -15.65 40.92
C SER A 500 -21.54 -14.40 41.78
N TYR A 501 -22.63 -13.63 41.94
CA TYR A 501 -22.82 -12.60 42.98
C TYR A 501 -21.96 -11.31 42.83
N PRO A 502 -22.32 -10.19 43.48
CA PRO A 502 -23.30 -10.08 44.56
C PRO A 502 -24.50 -9.12 44.38
N LEU A 503 -25.70 -9.68 44.57
CA LEU A 503 -26.87 -8.94 45.08
C LEU A 503 -26.53 -8.16 46.38
N ARG A 504 -25.60 -8.71 47.18
CA ARG A 504 -25.04 -8.09 48.38
C ARG A 504 -24.46 -6.68 48.11
N GLN A 505 -23.81 -6.42 46.97
CA GLN A 505 -23.32 -5.07 46.64
C GLN A 505 -24.45 -4.09 46.37
N ALA A 506 -25.54 -4.52 45.71
CA ALA A 506 -26.72 -3.68 45.50
C ALA A 506 -27.43 -3.36 46.83
N VAL A 507 -27.51 -4.34 47.74
CA VAL A 507 -28.07 -4.14 49.08
C VAL A 507 -27.15 -3.27 49.95
N GLU A 508 -25.83 -3.49 49.92
CA GLU A 508 -24.85 -2.67 50.63
C GLU A 508 -24.87 -1.22 50.12
N ALA A 509 -24.97 -1.00 48.80
CA ALA A 509 -25.15 0.33 48.23
C ALA A 509 -26.45 1.02 48.70
N GLN A 510 -27.58 0.30 48.69
CA GLN A 510 -28.88 0.85 49.12
C GLN A 510 -28.95 1.10 50.64
N VAL A 511 -28.19 0.35 51.45
CA VAL A 511 -28.02 0.60 52.88
C VAL A 511 -27.09 1.81 53.11
N LEU A 512 -25.96 1.88 52.41
CA LEU A 512 -25.04 3.02 52.47
C LEU A 512 -25.73 4.33 52.08
N GLU A 513 -26.50 4.36 50.99
CA GLU A 513 -27.27 5.54 50.55
C GLU A 513 -28.25 6.06 51.63
N ARG A 514 -28.78 5.16 52.47
CA ARG A 514 -29.76 5.51 53.50
C ARG A 514 -29.15 5.91 54.84
N PHE A 515 -28.01 5.31 55.21
CA PHE A 515 -27.39 5.38 56.55
C PHE A 515 -26.00 6.05 56.60
N ALA A 516 -25.31 6.29 55.48
CA ALA A 516 -24.04 7.01 55.51
C ALA A 516 -24.24 8.49 55.89
N PRO A 517 -23.28 9.11 56.61
CA PRO A 517 -23.28 10.56 56.85
C PRO A 517 -23.06 11.31 55.52
N PRO A 518 -23.59 12.54 55.38
CA PRO A 518 -23.32 13.36 54.20
C PRO A 518 -21.82 13.62 54.04
N HIS A 519 -21.33 13.47 52.81
CA HIS A 519 -19.91 13.61 52.48
C HIS A 519 -19.69 14.09 51.04
N VAL A 520 -18.52 14.66 50.80
CA VAL A 520 -17.99 14.93 49.46
C VAL A 520 -16.57 14.43 49.33
N VAL A 521 -16.16 14.06 48.12
CA VAL A 521 -14.76 13.81 47.79
C VAL A 521 -14.24 14.99 46.99
N VAL A 522 -13.12 15.57 47.42
CA VAL A 522 -12.48 16.72 46.78
C VAL A 522 -11.06 16.38 46.35
N ASN A 523 -10.55 17.00 45.30
CA ASN A 523 -9.16 16.83 44.88
C ASN A 523 -8.21 17.78 45.65
N GLY A 524 -6.91 17.76 45.29
CA GLY A 524 -5.87 18.55 45.95
C GLY A 524 -6.05 20.06 45.87
N ASP A 525 -6.75 20.56 44.84
CA ASP A 525 -7.09 21.97 44.66
C ASP A 525 -8.41 22.36 45.36
N GLY A 526 -9.15 21.37 45.88
CA GLY A 526 -10.42 21.57 46.59
C GLY A 526 -11.68 21.49 45.72
N ASP A 527 -11.57 21.14 44.44
CA ASP A 527 -12.75 20.92 43.60
C ASP A 527 -13.46 19.61 43.95
N VAL A 528 -14.78 19.65 44.05
CA VAL A 528 -15.60 18.47 44.36
C VAL A 528 -15.61 17.53 43.16
N VAL A 529 -15.14 16.30 43.38
CA VAL A 529 -15.14 15.19 42.42
C VAL A 529 -16.41 14.37 42.55
N TYR A 530 -16.89 14.12 43.78
CA TYR A 530 -18.09 13.33 44.07
C TYR A 530 -18.93 13.93 45.20
N TYR A 531 -20.25 13.83 45.08
CA TYR A 531 -21.24 14.25 46.09
C TYR A 531 -22.03 13.05 46.61
N SER A 532 -22.17 12.91 47.93
CA SER A 532 -23.20 12.03 48.50
C SER A 532 -24.58 12.68 48.45
N ALA A 533 -25.61 11.85 48.68
CA ALA A 533 -26.94 12.34 49.05
C ALA A 533 -26.88 13.24 50.32
N ARG A 534 -27.87 14.14 50.45
CA ARG A 534 -28.12 15.03 51.63
C ARG A 534 -27.03 16.07 51.94
N THR A 535 -26.11 16.36 51.01
CA THR A 535 -25.04 17.38 51.17
C THR A 535 -25.52 18.83 51.24
N GLY A 536 -26.74 19.13 50.78
CA GLY A 536 -27.31 20.49 50.67
C GLY A 536 -27.50 21.29 51.97
N ARG A 537 -27.34 20.66 53.15
CA ARG A 537 -27.32 21.36 54.46
C ARG A 537 -25.98 22.04 54.75
N TYR A 538 -24.91 21.61 54.08
CA TYR A 538 -23.54 22.05 54.35
C TYR A 538 -22.91 22.76 53.15
N LEU A 539 -23.34 22.37 51.93
CA LEU A 539 -22.92 22.95 50.67
C LEU A 539 -24.13 23.56 49.93
N GLU A 540 -23.97 24.78 49.44
CA GLU A 540 -24.96 25.56 48.71
C GLU A 540 -24.34 26.08 47.40
N ALA A 541 -25.14 26.16 46.33
CA ALA A 541 -24.65 26.69 45.05
C ALA A 541 -24.53 28.23 45.10
N PRO A 542 -23.36 28.82 44.85
CA PRO A 542 -23.21 30.28 44.87
C PRO A 542 -24.02 30.94 43.74
N GLN A 543 -24.65 32.07 44.03
CA GLN A 543 -25.33 32.87 43.02
C GLN A 543 -24.31 33.49 42.05
N GLY A 544 -24.31 33.03 40.80
CA GLY A 544 -23.41 33.53 39.76
C GLY A 544 -22.86 32.43 38.86
N ILE A 545 -21.55 32.49 38.58
CA ILE A 545 -20.84 31.51 37.75
C ILE A 545 -20.78 30.16 38.49
N PRO A 546 -21.16 29.03 37.86
CA PRO A 546 -21.05 27.71 38.49
C PRO A 546 -19.62 27.38 38.91
N SER A 547 -19.43 27.10 40.20
CA SER A 547 -18.14 26.73 40.80
C SER A 547 -18.18 25.29 41.30
N ARG A 548 -17.07 24.56 41.13
CA ARG A 548 -16.87 23.21 41.71
C ARG A 548 -16.09 23.24 43.03
N GLN A 549 -15.53 24.40 43.39
CA GLN A 549 -14.60 24.57 44.51
C GLN A 549 -15.34 24.47 45.84
N VAL A 550 -15.01 23.46 46.66
CA VAL A 550 -15.73 23.14 47.91
C VAL A 550 -15.77 24.32 48.88
N LEU A 551 -14.72 25.14 48.91
CA LEU A 551 -14.65 26.33 49.77
C LEU A 551 -15.60 27.46 49.34
N THR A 552 -16.01 27.49 48.06
CA THR A 552 -17.05 28.41 47.57
C THR A 552 -18.46 27.86 47.79
N LEU A 553 -18.60 26.53 47.74
CA LEU A 553 -19.86 25.82 47.96
C LEU A 553 -20.23 25.73 49.45
N ALA A 554 -19.26 25.64 50.37
CA ALA A 554 -19.54 25.54 51.80
C ALA A 554 -20.29 26.78 52.34
N ARG A 555 -21.21 26.55 53.30
CA ARG A 555 -21.90 27.63 54.03
C ARG A 555 -20.95 28.44 54.92
N SER A 556 -21.34 29.68 55.23
CA SER A 556 -20.59 30.70 56.00
C SER A 556 -19.78 30.13 57.16
N GLY A 557 -20.44 29.53 58.16
CA GLY A 557 -19.79 29.01 59.37
C GLY A 557 -18.81 27.84 59.13
N ILE A 558 -18.97 27.08 58.04
CA ILE A 558 -18.10 25.94 57.71
C ILE A 558 -16.80 26.38 57.02
N ARG A 559 -16.82 27.50 56.27
CA ARG A 559 -15.73 27.87 55.34
C ARG A 559 -14.35 27.97 55.99
N LEU A 560 -14.26 28.49 57.21
CA LEU A 560 -12.97 28.70 57.88
C LEU A 560 -12.35 27.38 58.34
N ASP A 561 -13.11 26.57 59.08
CA ASP A 561 -12.66 25.27 59.59
C ASP A 561 -12.43 24.25 58.47
N LEU A 562 -13.25 24.26 57.42
CA LEU A 562 -13.01 23.43 56.24
C LEU A 562 -11.72 23.82 55.52
N ARG A 563 -11.42 25.11 55.38
CA ARG A 563 -10.15 25.57 54.80
C ARG A 563 -8.96 25.20 55.68
N ALA A 564 -9.10 25.28 57.00
CA ALA A 564 -8.06 24.87 57.95
C ALA A 564 -7.82 23.35 57.90
N ALA A 565 -8.88 22.56 58.04
CA ALA A 565 -8.81 21.10 58.05
C ALA A 565 -8.34 20.51 56.72
N LEU A 566 -8.79 21.05 55.57
CA LEU A 566 -8.29 20.64 54.26
C LEU A 566 -6.79 20.92 54.09
N ARG A 567 -6.33 22.12 54.48
CA ARG A 567 -4.90 22.48 54.42
C ARG A 567 -4.06 21.64 55.37
N GLU A 568 -4.55 21.37 56.58
CA GLU A 568 -3.87 20.53 57.56
C GLU A 568 -3.79 19.07 57.10
N ALA A 569 -4.89 18.49 56.57
CA ALA A 569 -4.90 17.13 56.03
C ALA A 569 -3.98 17.01 54.79
N ALA A 570 -3.97 18.02 53.91
CA ALA A 570 -3.08 18.07 52.75
C ALA A 570 -1.59 18.16 53.13
N THR A 571 -1.27 18.88 54.21
CA THR A 571 0.11 19.07 54.69
C THR A 571 0.60 17.87 55.52
N THR A 572 -0.22 17.36 56.44
CA THR A 572 0.16 16.32 57.41
C THR A 572 -0.06 14.89 56.90
N ARG A 573 -0.88 14.71 55.85
CA ARG A 573 -1.35 13.41 55.33
C ARG A 573 -2.00 12.52 56.40
N ARG A 574 -2.71 13.12 57.36
CA ARG A 574 -3.47 12.42 58.40
C ARG A 574 -4.92 12.87 58.39
N THR A 575 -5.81 12.04 58.93
CA THR A 575 -7.21 12.39 59.15
C THR A 575 -7.31 13.52 60.15
N VAL A 576 -7.85 14.67 59.73
CA VAL A 576 -8.03 15.85 60.57
C VAL A 576 -9.49 15.94 60.98
N VAL A 577 -9.72 15.97 62.29
CA VAL A 577 -11.05 16.18 62.88
C VAL A 577 -11.13 17.60 63.44
N ARG A 578 -12.27 18.25 63.23
CA ARG A 578 -12.69 19.46 63.95
C ARG A 578 -14.06 19.20 64.57
N GLU A 579 -14.11 19.22 65.89
CA GLU A 579 -15.35 19.09 66.66
C GLU A 579 -15.91 20.48 66.95
N ASN A 580 -17.24 20.61 66.95
CA ASN A 580 -17.96 21.87 67.18
C ASN A 580 -17.75 22.95 66.09
N VAL A 581 -17.60 22.55 64.83
CA VAL A 581 -17.75 23.46 63.70
C VAL A 581 -19.21 23.88 63.61
N VAL A 582 -19.48 25.19 63.53
CA VAL A 582 -20.85 25.73 63.59
C VAL A 582 -21.41 25.92 62.19
N VAL A 583 -22.56 25.30 61.91
CA VAL A 583 -23.30 25.40 60.65
C VAL A 583 -24.49 26.31 60.84
N ASP A 584 -24.54 27.41 60.10
CA ASP A 584 -25.74 28.23 59.97
C ASP A 584 -26.73 27.50 59.05
N GLU A 585 -27.81 26.90 59.59
CA GLU A 585 -28.88 26.30 58.75
C GLU A 585 -29.84 27.39 58.23
N ASP A 586 -30.09 28.42 59.03
CA ASP A 586 -30.71 29.71 58.70
C ASP A 586 -30.20 30.78 59.70
N ASP A 587 -30.42 32.08 59.47
CA ASP A 587 -29.82 33.18 60.27
C ASP A 587 -30.09 33.15 61.79
N GLU A 588 -31.11 32.40 62.25
CA GLU A 588 -31.46 32.23 63.66
C GLU A 588 -31.03 30.86 64.26
N GLN A 589 -30.43 29.96 63.46
CA GLN A 589 -30.26 28.56 63.82
C GLN A 589 -28.87 28.00 63.46
N ALA A 590 -28.07 27.71 64.50
CA ALA A 590 -26.70 27.25 64.36
C ALA A 590 -26.52 25.80 64.91
N GLN A 591 -26.17 24.82 64.06
CA GLN A 591 -25.91 23.44 64.47
C GLN A 591 -24.41 23.15 64.64
N SER A 592 -24.02 22.55 65.76
CA SER A 592 -22.68 21.98 65.93
C SER A 592 -22.51 20.72 65.08
N ILE A 593 -21.45 20.65 64.29
CA ILE A 593 -21.03 19.44 63.57
C ILE A 593 -19.58 19.06 63.91
N LYS A 594 -19.30 17.76 63.81
CA LYS A 594 -17.96 17.20 63.69
C LYS A 594 -17.63 17.11 62.20
N LEU A 595 -16.69 17.95 61.77
CA LEU A 595 -16.11 17.94 60.44
C LEU A 595 -14.90 17.00 60.45
N THR A 596 -14.86 16.02 59.55
CA THR A 596 -13.70 15.13 59.40
C THR A 596 -13.19 15.20 57.96
N VAL A 597 -11.88 15.44 57.79
CA VAL A 597 -11.20 15.42 56.48
C VAL A 597 -10.17 14.30 56.50
N GLU A 598 -10.42 13.26 55.71
CA GLU A 598 -9.59 12.06 55.61
C GLU A 598 -8.91 11.97 54.23
N PRO A 599 -7.56 11.82 54.15
CA PRO A 599 -6.91 11.51 52.89
C PRO A 599 -7.26 10.07 52.46
N LEU A 600 -7.84 9.91 51.27
CA LEU A 600 -8.17 8.58 50.75
C LEU A 600 -6.88 7.84 50.31
N ALA A 601 -6.78 6.57 50.67
CA ALA A 601 -5.60 5.75 50.39
C ALA A 601 -5.41 5.52 48.88
N GLU A 602 -4.22 5.85 48.38
CA GLU A 602 -3.87 5.77 46.96
C GLU A 602 -3.97 4.32 46.41
N ARG A 603 -4.62 4.18 45.25
CA ARG A 603 -4.51 2.99 44.37
C ARG A 603 -4.07 3.45 42.99
N GLY A 604 -2.76 3.58 42.80
CA GLY A 604 -2.13 4.10 41.59
C GLY A 604 -1.90 5.62 41.63
N LYS A 605 -1.26 6.16 40.57
CA LYS A 605 -0.85 7.58 40.44
C LYS A 605 -2.01 8.54 40.12
N GLY A 606 -3.10 8.50 40.90
CA GLY A 606 -4.26 9.39 40.75
C GLY A 606 -4.03 10.79 41.32
N GLU A 607 -5.00 11.70 41.11
CA GLU A 607 -5.10 12.94 41.89
C GLU A 607 -5.25 12.62 43.39
N ARG A 608 -4.69 13.47 44.27
CA ARG A 608 -4.89 13.31 45.71
C ARG A 608 -6.32 13.65 46.09
N LEU A 609 -7.05 12.66 46.60
CA LEU A 609 -8.44 12.81 47.00
C LEU A 609 -8.58 12.87 48.53
N TYR A 610 -9.41 13.80 48.99
CA TYR A 610 -9.77 13.96 50.39
C TYR A 610 -11.27 13.74 50.56
N LEU A 611 -11.64 12.85 51.48
CA LEU A 611 -13.02 12.61 51.90
C LEU A 611 -13.38 13.61 53.01
N VAL A 612 -14.38 14.44 52.76
CA VAL A 612 -14.92 15.41 53.74
C VAL A 612 -16.26 14.88 54.24
N LEU A 613 -16.35 14.59 55.54
CA LEU A 613 -17.52 14.04 56.23
C LEU A 613 -18.12 15.09 57.17
N PHE A 614 -19.45 15.20 57.16
CA PHE A 614 -20.21 16.16 57.98
C PHE A 614 -21.15 15.42 58.94
N GLU A 615 -20.72 15.25 60.20
CA GLU A 615 -21.46 14.51 61.23
C GLU A 615 -22.14 15.47 62.23
N PRO A 616 -23.47 15.47 62.40
CA PRO A 616 -24.14 16.39 63.31
C PRO A 616 -23.91 16.04 64.78
N THR A 617 -23.27 16.93 65.54
CA THR A 617 -22.96 16.78 66.97
C THR A 617 -23.94 17.58 67.84
N GLY A 618 -25.18 17.09 67.89
CA GLY A 618 -26.22 17.59 68.80
C GLY A 618 -27.32 18.44 68.14
N PRO A 619 -28.28 18.95 68.93
CA PRO A 619 -29.33 19.84 68.46
C PRO A 619 -28.82 21.26 68.19
N VAL A 620 -29.61 22.02 67.43
CA VAL A 620 -29.38 23.42 67.02
C VAL A 620 -29.39 24.38 68.24
N GLN A 621 -28.50 25.38 68.26
CA GLN A 621 -28.27 26.35 69.34
C GLN A 621 -27.91 27.77 68.80
N ALA A 622 -27.42 28.68 69.66
CA ALA A 622 -27.04 30.08 69.37
C ALA A 622 -25.53 30.37 69.69
N ARG A 623 -25.01 31.60 69.41
CA ARG A 623 -23.67 31.82 68.78
C ARG A 623 -22.76 32.90 69.46
N SER A 624 -21.45 32.66 69.75
CA SER A 624 -20.56 33.62 70.52
C SER A 624 -19.00 33.77 70.27
N ASP A 625 -18.07 33.25 71.12
CA ASP A 625 -16.81 33.95 71.63
C ASP A 625 -15.35 33.46 71.21
N VAL A 626 -14.28 34.02 71.87
CA VAL A 626 -12.85 33.51 72.13
C VAL A 626 -11.60 34.09 71.32
N GLY A 627 -10.37 34.35 71.92
CA GLY A 627 -8.99 34.55 71.26
C GLY A 627 -7.75 35.35 71.92
N PRO A 628 -6.40 34.98 71.78
CA PRO A 628 -5.15 35.72 72.32
C PRO A 628 -3.74 35.68 71.53
N GLU A 629 -2.60 36.39 71.93
CA GLU A 629 -1.23 36.46 71.22
C GLU A 629 0.09 37.02 71.97
N ASN A 630 1.36 36.89 71.42
CA ASN A 630 2.64 37.77 71.44
C ASN A 630 4.00 37.57 72.30
N ARG A 631 5.25 37.81 71.71
CA ARG A 631 6.56 38.50 72.23
C ARG A 631 8.06 38.03 71.92
N SER A 632 9.11 38.89 72.20
CA SER A 632 10.63 38.80 72.03
C SER A 632 11.46 39.96 72.78
N SER A 633 12.81 40.28 72.84
CA SER A 633 14.23 39.70 72.71
C SER A 633 15.42 40.76 72.97
N GLU A 634 16.70 40.45 73.40
CA GLU A 634 17.85 41.46 73.69
C GLU A 634 19.36 40.92 73.77
N GLY A 635 20.44 41.77 73.70
CA GLY A 635 21.86 41.48 74.17
C GLY A 635 23.10 42.24 73.54
N THR A 636 24.21 42.55 74.29
CA THR A 636 25.48 43.21 73.77
C THR A 636 26.86 43.01 74.51
N ALA A 637 27.02 42.21 75.58
CA ALA A 637 28.16 42.38 76.52
C ALA A 637 29.51 41.69 76.19
N ASP A 638 29.59 40.86 75.14
CA ASP A 638 30.65 39.83 75.03
C ASP A 638 31.96 40.24 74.31
N LEU A 639 31.96 41.32 73.52
CA LEU A 639 33.04 41.62 72.55
C LEU A 639 34.45 41.81 73.15
N GLU A 640 34.57 42.33 74.38
CA GLU A 640 35.90 42.57 74.97
C GLU A 640 36.63 41.27 75.38
N ARG A 641 35.90 40.16 75.52
CA ARG A 641 36.45 38.84 75.83
C ARG A 641 37.04 38.16 74.60
N GLU A 642 36.30 38.21 73.49
CA GLU A 642 36.64 37.64 72.19
C GLU A 642 38.00 38.15 71.67
N LEU A 643 38.28 39.44 71.87
CA LEU A 643 39.51 40.13 71.42
C LEU A 643 40.80 39.66 72.13
N ARG A 644 40.68 38.90 73.23
CA ARG A 644 41.82 38.27 73.91
C ARG A 644 42.04 36.83 73.43
N GLU A 645 40.97 36.06 73.35
CA GLU A 645 40.97 34.67 72.87
C GLU A 645 41.50 34.60 71.42
N THR A 646 41.19 35.59 70.57
CA THR A 646 41.71 35.67 69.18
C THR A 646 43.23 35.76 69.04
N ARG A 647 43.97 36.27 70.04
CA ARG A 647 45.44 36.36 69.97
C ARG A 647 46.12 35.02 70.26
N GLU A 648 45.65 34.31 71.28
CA GLU A 648 46.17 32.99 71.63
C GLU A 648 45.81 31.97 70.54
N ARG A 649 44.62 32.11 69.94
CA ARG A 649 44.22 31.36 68.74
C ARG A 649 45.17 31.59 67.55
N LEU A 650 45.53 32.84 67.27
CA LEU A 650 46.45 33.22 66.18
C LEU A 650 47.83 32.55 66.29
N GLN A 651 48.34 32.37 67.52
CA GLN A 651 49.61 31.67 67.76
C GLN A 651 49.47 30.17 67.38
N SER A 652 48.41 29.51 67.86
CA SER A 652 48.08 28.10 67.51
C SER A 652 47.94 27.91 66.00
N THR A 653 47.27 28.86 65.31
CA THR A 653 47.04 28.76 63.85
C THR A 653 48.35 28.80 63.06
N ILE A 654 49.43 29.38 63.57
CA ILE A 654 50.73 29.42 62.88
C ILE A 654 51.43 28.05 62.98
N GLU A 655 51.43 27.44 64.16
CA GLU A 655 52.02 26.10 64.39
C GLU A 655 51.22 25.01 63.63
N GLU A 656 49.89 25.16 63.56
CA GLU A 656 49.01 24.38 62.67
C GLU A 656 49.36 24.59 61.18
N TYR A 657 49.68 25.82 60.75
CA TYR A 657 50.05 26.13 59.36
C TYR A 657 51.40 25.54 58.93
N GLU A 658 52.40 25.56 59.81
CA GLU A 658 53.71 24.94 59.53
C GLU A 658 53.57 23.41 59.41
N THR A 659 52.79 22.80 60.31
CA THR A 659 52.44 21.36 60.24
C THR A 659 51.71 21.02 58.93
N ALA A 660 50.68 21.81 58.58
CA ALA A 660 49.90 21.62 57.35
C ALA A 660 50.73 21.83 56.07
N LEU A 661 51.82 22.61 56.12
CA LEU A 661 52.75 22.78 54.99
C LEU A 661 53.64 21.55 54.78
N GLU A 662 54.09 20.88 55.84
CA GLU A 662 54.81 19.62 55.71
C GLU A 662 53.88 18.48 55.24
N GLU A 663 52.66 18.40 55.76
CA GLU A 663 51.63 17.47 55.27
C GLU A 663 51.26 17.72 53.79
N LEU A 664 51.06 18.99 53.38
CA LEU A 664 50.81 19.35 51.97
C LEU A 664 51.98 19.00 51.04
N LYS A 665 53.21 19.06 51.54
CA LYS A 665 54.40 18.67 50.77
C LYS A 665 54.47 17.14 50.62
N SER A 666 54.26 16.40 51.70
CA SER A 666 54.18 14.93 51.65
C SER A 666 53.04 14.45 50.74
N SER A 667 51.87 15.09 50.82
CA SER A 667 50.73 14.80 49.96
C SER A 667 50.98 15.17 48.50
N ASN A 668 51.76 16.21 48.19
CA ASN A 668 52.20 16.48 46.82
C ASN A 668 53.13 15.38 46.28
N GLU A 669 54.10 14.94 47.08
CA GLU A 669 55.04 13.88 46.67
C GLU A 669 54.31 12.54 46.45
N GLU A 670 53.32 12.23 47.29
CA GLU A 670 52.42 11.08 47.10
C GLU A 670 51.51 11.24 45.86
N LEU A 671 50.90 12.42 45.65
CA LEU A 671 50.07 12.70 44.48
C LEU A 671 50.85 12.63 43.16
N VAL A 672 52.12 13.04 43.14
CA VAL A 672 52.99 12.87 41.96
C VAL A 672 53.24 11.39 41.69
N SER A 673 53.56 10.59 42.71
CA SER A 673 53.73 9.14 42.55
C SER A 673 52.46 8.43 42.07
N VAL A 674 51.29 8.80 42.61
CA VAL A 674 49.99 8.28 42.18
C VAL A 674 49.65 8.70 40.75
N ASN A 675 50.07 9.90 40.32
CA ASN A 675 49.87 10.38 38.96
C ASN A 675 50.79 9.67 37.94
N GLU A 676 52.01 9.30 38.32
CA GLU A 676 52.89 8.45 37.49
C GLU A 676 52.33 7.02 37.36
N GLU A 677 51.82 6.42 38.45
CA GLU A 677 51.13 5.12 38.40
C GLU A 677 49.82 5.16 37.60
N ALA A 678 49.05 6.26 37.71
CA ALA A 678 47.85 6.50 36.91
C ALA A 678 48.18 6.68 35.42
N GLN A 679 49.29 7.33 35.06
CA GLN A 679 49.73 7.40 33.67
C GLN A 679 50.14 6.01 33.15
N SER A 680 50.96 5.26 33.90
CA SER A 680 51.40 3.91 33.52
C SER A 680 50.22 2.96 33.29
N THR A 681 49.22 2.98 34.17
CA THR A 681 48.02 2.13 34.02
C THR A 681 47.10 2.60 32.89
N ASN A 682 47.09 3.89 32.56
CA ASN A 682 46.35 4.42 31.41
C ASN A 682 47.02 4.06 30.07
N GLU A 683 48.36 4.04 30.00
CA GLU A 683 49.11 3.56 28.82
C GLU A 683 48.88 2.05 28.58
N GLU A 684 48.89 1.22 29.63
CA GLU A 684 48.60 -0.21 29.54
C GLU A 684 47.13 -0.49 29.14
N LEU A 685 46.20 0.34 29.62
CA LEU A 685 44.78 0.27 29.25
C LEU A 685 44.51 0.74 27.81
N GLU A 686 45.27 1.72 27.30
CA GLU A 686 45.20 2.13 25.89
C GLU A 686 45.71 1.02 24.96
N ALA A 687 46.81 0.34 25.29
CA ALA A 687 47.30 -0.82 24.54
C ALA A 687 46.28 -1.98 24.54
N SER A 688 45.68 -2.31 25.69
CA SER A 688 44.65 -3.36 25.79
C SER A 688 43.39 -3.02 24.98
N LYS A 689 43.04 -1.74 24.90
CA LYS A 689 41.95 -1.21 24.07
C LYS A 689 42.25 -1.35 22.57
N GLU A 690 43.49 -1.13 22.12
CA GLU A 690 43.88 -1.36 20.71
C GLU A 690 43.76 -2.84 20.31
N GLU A 691 44.24 -3.78 21.14
CA GLU A 691 44.08 -5.21 20.88
C GLU A 691 42.60 -5.62 20.80
N MET A 692 41.78 -5.16 21.75
CA MET A 692 40.34 -5.42 21.76
C MET A 692 39.60 -4.79 20.57
N GLN A 693 40.06 -3.65 20.06
CA GLN A 693 39.49 -3.05 18.84
C GLN A 693 39.82 -3.90 17.60
N SER A 694 41.07 -4.35 17.45
CA SER A 694 41.46 -5.24 16.33
C SER A 694 40.68 -6.56 16.35
N LEU A 695 40.48 -7.16 17.54
CA LEU A 695 39.70 -8.39 17.70
C LEU A 695 38.22 -8.20 17.34
N ASN A 696 37.67 -7.03 17.65
CA ASN A 696 36.30 -6.64 17.30
C ASN A 696 36.15 -6.43 15.78
N GLU A 697 37.13 -5.83 15.11
CA GLU A 697 37.12 -5.64 13.64
C GLU A 697 37.13 -6.99 12.89
N GLU A 698 37.92 -7.98 13.34
CA GLU A 698 37.89 -9.34 12.78
C GLU A 698 36.56 -10.05 13.06
N LEU A 699 36.03 -9.97 14.28
CA LEU A 699 34.72 -10.55 14.64
C LEU A 699 33.57 -9.96 13.81
N ASN A 700 33.55 -8.64 13.60
CA ASN A 700 32.52 -7.99 12.78
C ASN A 700 32.62 -8.40 11.30
N THR A 701 33.83 -8.64 10.80
CA THR A 701 34.05 -9.18 9.45
C THR A 701 33.45 -10.59 9.31
N ILE A 702 33.75 -11.49 10.25
CA ILE A 702 33.23 -12.87 10.27
C ILE A 702 31.70 -12.89 10.45
N ASN A 703 31.17 -12.06 11.36
CA ASN A 703 29.73 -11.92 11.57
C ASN A 703 29.03 -11.43 10.30
N SER A 704 29.61 -10.47 9.57
CA SER A 704 29.06 -9.98 8.31
C SER A 704 28.99 -11.08 7.24
N GLU A 705 30.03 -11.92 7.12
CA GLU A 705 30.02 -13.05 6.18
C GLU A 705 28.99 -14.12 6.56
N LEU A 706 28.81 -14.39 7.85
CA LEU A 706 27.77 -15.28 8.38
C LEU A 706 26.35 -14.72 8.14
N THR A 707 26.11 -13.44 8.42
CA THR A 707 24.81 -12.79 8.17
C THR A 707 24.47 -12.80 6.69
N ASN A 708 25.42 -12.55 5.79
CA ASN A 708 25.21 -12.65 4.35
C ASN A 708 24.79 -14.08 3.92
N LYS A 709 25.44 -15.12 4.46
CA LYS A 709 25.07 -16.52 4.19
C LYS A 709 23.73 -16.94 4.78
N ILE A 710 23.31 -16.33 5.90
CA ILE A 710 21.96 -16.51 6.46
C ILE A 710 20.93 -15.81 5.57
N GLU A 711 21.18 -14.58 5.12
CA GLU A 711 20.29 -13.88 4.17
C GLU A 711 20.17 -14.63 2.84
N GLU A 712 21.25 -15.19 2.28
CA GLU A 712 21.19 -16.02 1.07
C GLU A 712 20.32 -17.27 1.28
N LEU A 713 20.44 -17.95 2.42
CA LEU A 713 19.63 -19.12 2.77
C LEU A 713 18.15 -18.77 2.98
N ASP A 714 17.85 -17.66 3.67
CA ASP A 714 16.47 -17.24 3.91
C ASP A 714 15.79 -16.71 2.64
N ARG A 715 16.52 -16.03 1.75
CA ARG A 715 16.03 -15.68 0.40
C ARG A 715 15.72 -16.96 -0.39
N ALA A 716 16.64 -17.93 -0.45
CA ALA A 716 16.42 -19.19 -1.15
C ALA A 716 15.25 -20.02 -0.56
N ASN A 717 15.10 -20.05 0.76
CA ASN A 717 13.96 -20.70 1.43
C ASN A 717 12.64 -19.99 1.15
N SER A 718 12.64 -18.65 1.16
CA SER A 718 11.49 -17.82 0.80
C SER A 718 11.07 -18.05 -0.65
N ASP A 719 12.01 -18.03 -1.59
CA ASP A 719 11.75 -18.26 -3.02
C ASP A 719 11.22 -19.67 -3.28
N LEU A 720 11.80 -20.71 -2.67
CA LEU A 720 11.27 -22.07 -2.74
C LEU A 720 9.84 -22.15 -2.20
N ARG A 721 9.55 -21.47 -1.08
CA ARG A 721 8.21 -21.43 -0.51
C ARG A 721 7.22 -20.68 -1.41
N ASN A 722 7.60 -19.54 -1.95
CA ASN A 722 6.81 -18.74 -2.88
C ASN A 722 6.50 -19.55 -4.16
N LEU A 723 7.45 -20.33 -4.68
CA LEU A 723 7.24 -21.25 -5.79
C LEU A 723 6.25 -22.39 -5.45
N PHE A 724 6.31 -22.94 -4.24
CA PHE A 724 5.36 -23.95 -3.78
C PHE A 724 3.94 -23.40 -3.53
N GLU A 725 3.82 -22.16 -3.07
CA GLU A 725 2.53 -21.50 -2.85
C GLU A 725 1.91 -20.98 -4.16
N SER A 726 2.72 -20.45 -5.10
CA SER A 726 2.25 -19.91 -6.38
C SER A 726 1.88 -20.97 -7.43
N THR A 727 2.55 -22.12 -7.44
CA THR A 727 2.26 -23.19 -8.42
C THR A 727 0.95 -23.93 -8.16
N GLN A 728 0.43 -23.88 -6.92
CA GLN A 728 -0.79 -24.57 -6.48
C GLN A 728 -0.81 -26.10 -6.72
N ILE A 729 0.33 -26.73 -7.04
CA ILE A 729 0.42 -28.18 -7.31
C ILE A 729 0.40 -28.94 -5.99
N ALA A 730 -0.63 -29.77 -5.79
CA ALA A 730 -0.82 -30.58 -4.58
C ALA A 730 0.26 -31.66 -4.43
N THR A 731 1.32 -31.31 -3.71
CA THR A 731 2.52 -32.14 -3.48
C THR A 731 2.73 -32.47 -2.00
N ILE A 732 3.10 -33.71 -1.71
CA ILE A 732 3.48 -34.24 -0.38
C ILE A 732 4.84 -34.93 -0.47
N PHE A 733 5.71 -34.68 0.51
CA PHE A 733 6.98 -35.35 0.69
C PHE A 733 6.87 -36.38 1.84
N LEU A 734 7.08 -37.65 1.51
CA LEU A 734 7.04 -38.78 2.44
C LEU A 734 8.45 -39.36 2.63
N ASP A 735 8.76 -39.90 3.79
CA ASP A 735 9.97 -40.71 4.01
C ASP A 735 9.74 -42.21 3.75
N ARG A 736 10.78 -43.04 4.00
CA ARG A 736 10.71 -44.51 3.87
C ARG A 736 9.64 -45.19 4.73
N ASN A 737 9.18 -44.55 5.81
CA ASN A 737 8.14 -45.06 6.70
C ASN A 737 6.76 -44.46 6.36
N LEU A 738 6.63 -43.80 5.20
CA LEU A 738 5.47 -43.03 4.76
C LEU A 738 5.11 -41.86 5.70
N VAL A 739 6.08 -41.35 6.47
CA VAL A 739 5.89 -40.21 7.37
C VAL A 739 5.96 -38.90 6.58
N VAL A 740 4.97 -38.04 6.77
CA VAL A 740 4.87 -36.73 6.11
C VAL A 740 5.99 -35.81 6.63
N ARG A 741 6.96 -35.48 5.77
CA ARG A 741 8.05 -34.54 6.08
C ARG A 741 7.66 -33.09 5.84
N THR A 742 6.96 -32.81 4.75
CA THR A 742 6.40 -31.50 4.41
C THR A 742 5.38 -31.68 3.28
N PHE A 743 4.49 -30.70 3.09
CA PHE A 743 3.49 -30.71 2.04
C PHE A 743 3.12 -29.27 1.63
N THR A 744 2.70 -29.11 0.38
CA THR A 744 2.18 -27.85 -0.17
C THR A 744 0.77 -27.55 0.38
N PRO A 745 0.37 -26.28 0.57
CA PRO A 745 -0.99 -25.95 1.03
C PRO A 745 -2.11 -26.54 0.15
N ALA A 746 -1.86 -26.69 -1.16
CA ALA A 746 -2.79 -27.34 -2.09
C ALA A 746 -3.08 -28.82 -1.73
N ALA A 747 -2.11 -29.54 -1.17
CA ALA A 747 -2.29 -30.95 -0.79
C ALA A 747 -3.29 -31.14 0.38
N SER A 748 -3.49 -30.14 1.24
CA SER A 748 -4.48 -30.20 2.33
C SER A 748 -5.91 -30.41 1.82
N SER A 749 -6.23 -29.97 0.59
CA SER A 749 -7.58 -30.13 0.02
C SER A 749 -7.89 -31.56 -0.43
N PHE A 750 -6.88 -32.36 -0.79
CA PHE A 750 -7.03 -33.74 -1.27
C PHE A 750 -6.82 -34.78 -0.18
N PHE A 751 -5.86 -34.54 0.73
CA PHE A 751 -5.44 -35.47 1.78
C PHE A 751 -5.90 -35.05 3.19
N SER A 752 -6.71 -33.99 3.31
CA SER A 752 -7.23 -33.43 4.57
C SER A 752 -6.17 -33.00 5.60
N LEU A 753 -4.91 -32.80 5.17
CA LEU A 753 -3.75 -32.53 6.03
C LEU A 753 -3.84 -31.20 6.76
N ARG A 754 -3.40 -31.18 8.02
CA ARG A 754 -3.19 -29.95 8.82
C ARG A 754 -1.68 -29.75 9.05
N PRO A 755 -1.21 -28.52 9.34
CA PRO A 755 0.20 -28.28 9.67
C PRO A 755 0.74 -29.14 10.84
N SER A 756 -0.14 -29.59 11.73
CA SER A 756 0.16 -30.50 12.84
C SER A 756 0.37 -31.97 12.45
N ASP A 757 0.09 -32.36 11.21
CA ASP A 757 0.25 -33.74 10.74
C ASP A 757 1.64 -34.02 10.12
N VAL A 758 2.51 -33.00 10.04
CA VAL A 758 3.94 -33.21 9.78
C VAL A 758 4.53 -34.08 10.89
N GLY A 759 5.26 -35.13 10.52
CA GLY A 759 5.77 -36.15 11.45
C GLY A 759 4.81 -37.33 11.69
N ARG A 760 3.64 -37.39 11.03
CA ARG A 760 2.71 -38.53 11.11
C ARG A 760 2.76 -39.42 9.85
N PRO A 761 2.48 -40.74 9.94
CA PRO A 761 2.32 -41.60 8.77
C PRO A 761 1.09 -41.23 7.94
N LEU A 762 1.23 -41.13 6.62
CA LEU A 762 0.11 -40.79 5.72
C LEU A 762 -1.06 -41.80 5.82
N THR A 763 -0.77 -43.05 6.18
CA THR A 763 -1.77 -44.12 6.37
C THR A 763 -2.70 -43.93 7.57
N GLU A 764 -2.40 -42.99 8.48
CA GLU A 764 -3.28 -42.63 9.60
C GLU A 764 -4.22 -41.44 9.30
N LEU A 765 -4.17 -40.91 8.08
CA LEU A 765 -4.80 -39.63 7.71
C LEU A 765 -5.97 -39.87 6.73
N SER A 766 -7.06 -39.13 6.91
CA SER A 766 -8.29 -39.33 6.14
C SER A 766 -8.21 -38.67 4.76
N SER A 767 -7.74 -39.44 3.78
CA SER A 767 -7.80 -39.08 2.36
C SER A 767 -9.24 -38.79 1.89
N GLN A 768 -9.42 -37.77 1.06
CA GLN A 768 -10.62 -37.60 0.23
C GLN A 768 -10.41 -38.13 -1.20
N LEU A 769 -9.19 -38.54 -1.53
CA LEU A 769 -8.79 -39.16 -2.78
C LEU A 769 -9.13 -40.66 -2.76
N ASP A 770 -9.98 -41.12 -3.69
CA ASP A 770 -10.24 -42.54 -3.93
C ASP A 770 -9.11 -43.14 -4.78
N TYR A 771 -8.13 -43.73 -4.09
CA TYR A 771 -6.94 -44.33 -4.73
C TYR A 771 -6.36 -45.47 -3.86
N PRO A 772 -7.01 -46.65 -3.85
CA PRO A 772 -6.62 -47.76 -2.97
C PRO A 772 -5.23 -48.35 -3.32
N GLU A 773 -4.77 -48.25 -4.56
CA GLU A 773 -3.47 -48.75 -5.01
C GLU A 773 -2.28 -47.85 -4.61
N LEU A 774 -2.53 -46.66 -4.04
CA LEU A 774 -1.50 -45.66 -3.71
C LEU A 774 -0.29 -46.27 -2.99
N LYS A 775 -0.51 -47.13 -2.00
CA LYS A 775 0.58 -47.78 -1.26
C LYS A 775 1.41 -48.70 -2.16
N GLN A 776 0.78 -49.57 -2.93
CA GLN A 776 1.47 -50.50 -3.84
C GLN A 776 2.31 -49.74 -4.88
N HIS A 777 1.80 -48.60 -5.37
CA HIS A 777 2.55 -47.74 -6.30
C HIS A 777 3.71 -46.98 -5.63
N ILE A 778 3.60 -46.62 -4.35
CA ILE A 778 4.74 -46.08 -3.58
C ILE A 778 5.81 -47.15 -3.35
N ASP A 779 5.41 -48.35 -2.90
CA ASP A 779 6.30 -49.48 -2.65
C ASP A 779 7.07 -49.84 -3.95
N ALA A 780 6.38 -49.88 -5.10
CA ALA A 780 6.99 -50.09 -6.42
C ALA A 780 8.00 -48.99 -6.83
N VAL A 781 7.79 -47.73 -6.44
CA VAL A 781 8.76 -46.63 -6.68
C VAL A 781 9.99 -46.75 -5.78
N PHE A 782 9.85 -47.29 -4.56
CA PHE A 782 11.01 -47.61 -3.72
C PHE A 782 11.82 -48.81 -4.27
N GLU A 783 11.17 -49.82 -4.85
CA GLU A 783 11.85 -50.99 -5.44
C GLU A 783 12.52 -50.68 -6.79
N THR A 784 11.81 -50.02 -7.71
CA THR A 784 12.33 -49.71 -9.05
C THR A 784 13.25 -48.48 -9.07
N GLY A 785 12.97 -47.49 -8.22
CA GLY A 785 13.63 -46.19 -8.27
C GLY A 785 13.27 -45.33 -9.48
N GLU A 786 12.21 -45.68 -10.23
CA GLU A 786 11.69 -44.93 -11.38
C GLU A 786 10.49 -44.03 -10.99
N THR A 787 9.98 -43.25 -11.95
CA THR A 787 8.79 -42.38 -11.75
C THR A 787 7.53 -43.12 -12.18
N LEU A 788 6.51 -43.17 -11.32
CA LEU A 788 5.21 -43.76 -11.64
C LEU A 788 4.17 -42.65 -11.87
N ASN A 789 3.48 -42.70 -13.01
CA ASN A 789 2.32 -41.85 -13.32
C ASN A 789 1.05 -42.72 -13.38
N HIS A 790 -0.03 -42.27 -12.75
CA HIS A 790 -1.31 -42.98 -12.69
C HIS A 790 -2.47 -41.99 -12.87
N HIS A 791 -3.43 -42.33 -13.73
CA HIS A 791 -4.62 -41.51 -13.96
C HIS A 791 -5.76 -42.03 -13.09
N LEU A 792 -6.34 -41.15 -12.27
CA LEU A 792 -7.46 -41.49 -11.39
C LEU A 792 -8.78 -41.53 -12.18
N ALA A 793 -9.76 -42.23 -11.60
CA ALA A 793 -11.13 -42.16 -12.04
C ALA A 793 -11.67 -40.71 -11.93
N ARG A 794 -12.74 -40.42 -12.69
CA ARG A 794 -13.36 -39.10 -12.74
C ARG A 794 -13.97 -38.74 -11.39
N ASP A 795 -13.56 -37.60 -10.82
CA ASP A 795 -14.09 -37.04 -9.57
C ASP A 795 -15.61 -36.86 -9.66
N ASN A 796 -16.31 -36.88 -8.51
CA ASN A 796 -17.74 -36.57 -8.37
C ASN A 796 -18.12 -35.20 -8.97
N ARG A 797 -17.15 -34.29 -9.17
CA ARG A 797 -17.30 -32.99 -9.85
C ARG A 797 -16.95 -33.00 -11.35
N GLY A 798 -16.70 -34.16 -11.93
CA GLY A 798 -16.42 -34.32 -13.37
C GLY A 798 -14.96 -34.07 -13.80
N ARG A 799 -14.01 -33.93 -12.86
CA ARG A 799 -12.59 -33.61 -13.14
C ARG A 799 -11.72 -34.86 -13.31
N PHE A 800 -10.60 -34.70 -14.01
CA PHE A 800 -9.58 -35.74 -14.21
C PHE A 800 -8.28 -35.36 -13.50
N TYR A 801 -7.67 -36.33 -12.81
CA TYR A 801 -6.45 -36.16 -12.05
C TYR A 801 -5.38 -37.17 -12.46
N MET A 802 -4.15 -36.71 -12.57
CA MET A 802 -2.97 -37.58 -12.65
C MET A 802 -2.19 -37.50 -11.33
N VAL A 803 -1.98 -38.64 -10.70
CA VAL A 803 -1.02 -38.80 -9.60
C VAL A 803 0.34 -39.18 -10.18
N ARG A 804 1.37 -38.45 -9.78
CA ARG A 804 2.76 -38.73 -10.11
C ARG A 804 3.56 -38.97 -8.83
N ILE A 805 4.29 -40.08 -8.79
CA ILE A 805 5.10 -40.50 -7.64
C ILE A 805 6.56 -40.54 -8.10
N ASN A 806 7.39 -39.67 -7.53
CA ASN A 806 8.82 -39.58 -7.83
C ASN A 806 9.63 -40.06 -6.61
N PRO A 807 10.78 -40.75 -6.77
CA PRO A 807 11.66 -41.09 -5.67
C PRO A 807 12.42 -39.85 -5.15
N TYR A 808 12.40 -39.62 -3.84
CA TYR A 808 13.18 -38.56 -3.20
C TYR A 808 14.57 -39.09 -2.82
N ARG A 809 15.64 -38.45 -3.32
CA ARG A 809 17.03 -38.92 -3.20
C ARG A 809 17.91 -37.87 -2.52
N ASP A 810 18.89 -38.30 -1.71
CA ASP A 810 19.91 -37.41 -1.15
C ASP A 810 21.18 -37.32 -2.02
N LYS A 811 22.21 -36.60 -1.53
CA LYS A 811 23.48 -36.35 -2.22
C LYS A 811 24.24 -37.64 -2.58
N ASP A 812 24.08 -38.71 -1.81
CA ASP A 812 24.62 -40.06 -2.08
C ASP A 812 23.78 -40.85 -3.12
N ASN A 813 22.81 -40.21 -3.79
CA ASN A 813 21.83 -40.82 -4.73
C ASN A 813 20.91 -41.88 -4.09
N ARG A 814 20.95 -42.04 -2.77
CA ARG A 814 20.13 -42.99 -1.99
C ARG A 814 18.70 -42.48 -1.89
N ILE A 815 17.72 -43.35 -2.15
CA ILE A 815 16.29 -43.02 -1.98
C ILE A 815 15.99 -42.89 -0.48
N GLN A 816 15.63 -41.69 -0.03
CA GLN A 816 15.25 -41.36 1.36
C GLN A 816 13.74 -41.29 1.57
N GLY A 817 12.96 -41.29 0.49
CA GLY A 817 11.51 -41.10 0.53
C GLY A 817 10.88 -41.09 -0.86
N VAL A 818 9.63 -40.61 -0.94
CA VAL A 818 8.93 -40.34 -2.21
C VAL A 818 8.23 -38.99 -2.18
N VAL A 819 8.04 -38.40 -3.36
CA VAL A 819 7.27 -37.18 -3.58
C VAL A 819 6.01 -37.53 -4.37
N VAL A 820 4.85 -37.45 -3.72
CA VAL A 820 3.53 -37.68 -4.33
C VAL A 820 2.97 -36.35 -4.78
N THR A 821 2.60 -36.25 -6.05
CA THR A 821 2.16 -35.02 -6.73
C THR A 821 0.84 -35.26 -7.43
N LEU A 822 -0.16 -34.41 -7.22
CA LEU A 822 -1.44 -34.43 -7.94
C LEU A 822 -1.50 -33.26 -8.92
N VAL A 823 -1.85 -33.58 -10.18
CA VAL A 823 -2.03 -32.61 -11.27
C VAL A 823 -3.45 -32.72 -11.79
N ASP A 824 -4.17 -31.59 -11.87
CA ASP A 824 -5.45 -31.52 -12.58
C ASP A 824 -5.16 -31.55 -14.09
N VAL A 825 -5.69 -32.57 -14.78
CA VAL A 825 -5.49 -32.78 -16.22
C VAL A 825 -6.81 -32.68 -17.00
N THR A 826 -7.85 -32.11 -16.37
CA THR A 826 -9.20 -32.02 -16.95
C THR A 826 -9.21 -31.35 -18.32
N THR A 827 -8.57 -30.19 -18.45
CA THR A 827 -8.50 -29.44 -19.73
C THR A 827 -7.74 -30.18 -20.81
N LEU A 828 -6.70 -30.94 -20.45
CA LEU A 828 -5.92 -31.75 -21.39
C LEU A 828 -6.74 -32.93 -21.90
N ALA A 829 -7.40 -33.67 -20.99
CA ALA A 829 -8.26 -34.81 -21.34
C ALA A 829 -9.48 -34.39 -22.17
N GLU A 830 -10.12 -33.26 -21.83
CA GLU A 830 -11.22 -32.70 -22.63
C GLU A 830 -10.76 -32.24 -24.01
N THR A 831 -9.57 -31.64 -24.13
CA THR A 831 -8.98 -31.25 -25.42
C THR A 831 -8.60 -32.46 -26.27
N GLU A 832 -8.10 -33.54 -25.65
CA GLU A 832 -7.76 -34.78 -26.35
C GLU A 832 -8.99 -35.50 -26.90
N GLU A 833 -10.08 -35.58 -26.12
CA GLU A 833 -11.35 -36.14 -26.61
C GLU A 833 -12.00 -35.26 -27.69
N GLN A 834 -11.95 -33.93 -27.56
CA GLN A 834 -12.39 -33.01 -28.64
C GLN A 834 -11.58 -33.21 -29.92
N ASN A 835 -10.25 -33.32 -29.82
CA ASN A 835 -9.39 -33.63 -30.97
C ASN A 835 -9.73 -35.00 -31.57
N ARG A 836 -10.04 -36.01 -30.76
CA ARG A 836 -10.46 -37.34 -31.24
C ARG A 836 -11.77 -37.27 -32.04
N VAL A 837 -12.74 -36.47 -31.60
CA VAL A 837 -14.00 -36.21 -32.33
C VAL A 837 -13.72 -35.48 -33.65
N LEU A 838 -12.92 -34.40 -33.63
CA LEU A 838 -12.55 -33.64 -34.83
C LEU A 838 -11.79 -34.49 -35.86
N ILE A 839 -10.88 -35.36 -35.41
CA ILE A 839 -10.15 -36.32 -36.26
C ILE A 839 -11.12 -37.37 -36.83
N SER A 840 -12.12 -37.83 -36.06
CA SER A 840 -13.15 -38.74 -36.56
C SER A 840 -13.98 -38.12 -37.69
N GLU A 841 -14.44 -36.88 -37.49
CA GLU A 841 -15.15 -36.11 -38.53
C GLU A 841 -14.28 -35.86 -39.77
N LEU A 842 -13.02 -35.45 -39.59
CA LEU A 842 -12.10 -35.22 -40.71
C LEU A 842 -11.89 -36.50 -41.53
N ASN A 843 -11.70 -37.65 -40.86
CA ASN A 843 -11.59 -38.95 -41.53
C ASN A 843 -12.87 -39.33 -42.29
N HIS A 844 -14.05 -38.99 -41.77
CA HIS A 844 -15.32 -39.20 -42.48
C HIS A 844 -15.42 -38.31 -43.74
N ARG A 845 -15.08 -37.02 -43.61
CA ARG A 845 -15.06 -36.06 -44.74
C ARG A 845 -14.07 -36.47 -45.84
N VAL A 846 -12.86 -36.92 -45.47
CA VAL A 846 -11.84 -37.42 -46.40
C VAL A 846 -12.30 -38.70 -47.12
N LYS A 847 -12.91 -39.66 -46.41
CA LYS A 847 -13.48 -40.87 -47.04
C LYS A 847 -14.55 -40.53 -48.07
N ASN A 848 -15.42 -39.56 -47.78
CA ASN A 848 -16.46 -39.11 -48.71
C ASN A 848 -15.86 -38.43 -49.96
N MET A 849 -14.86 -37.56 -49.79
CA MET A 849 -14.13 -36.95 -50.91
C MET A 849 -13.49 -38.00 -51.82
N LEU A 850 -12.78 -38.99 -51.24
CA LEU A 850 -12.13 -40.06 -52.00
C LEU A 850 -13.13 -40.95 -52.74
N ALA A 851 -14.31 -41.21 -52.16
CA ALA A 851 -15.38 -41.94 -52.83
C ALA A 851 -15.94 -41.18 -54.06
N VAL A 852 -16.08 -39.86 -53.97
CA VAL A 852 -16.46 -39.00 -55.12
C VAL A 852 -15.39 -39.02 -56.20
N VAL A 853 -14.11 -38.85 -55.85
CA VAL A 853 -12.98 -38.93 -56.80
C VAL A 853 -12.94 -40.29 -57.50
N ALA A 854 -13.09 -41.39 -56.77
CA ALA A 854 -13.12 -42.74 -57.34
C ALA A 854 -14.33 -42.95 -58.28
N SER A 855 -15.48 -42.35 -57.97
CA SER A 855 -16.67 -42.38 -58.84
C SER A 855 -16.43 -41.61 -60.14
N ILE A 856 -15.84 -40.41 -60.08
CA ILE A 856 -15.47 -39.60 -61.25
C ILE A 856 -14.45 -40.34 -62.12
N ALA A 857 -13.40 -40.93 -61.53
CA ALA A 857 -12.39 -41.68 -62.26
C ALA A 857 -12.97 -42.89 -63.00
N ASN A 858 -13.80 -43.70 -62.33
CA ASN A 858 -14.44 -44.86 -62.97
C ASN A 858 -15.38 -44.46 -64.11
N ARG A 859 -16.24 -43.45 -63.88
CA ARG A 859 -17.16 -42.94 -64.92
C ARG A 859 -16.43 -42.34 -66.11
N THR A 860 -15.36 -41.59 -65.88
CA THR A 860 -14.52 -41.03 -66.95
C THR A 860 -13.87 -42.13 -67.78
N ARG A 861 -13.39 -43.21 -67.13
CA ARG A 861 -12.80 -44.39 -67.78
C ARG A 861 -13.81 -45.18 -68.63
N GLU A 862 -15.10 -45.12 -68.31
CA GLU A 862 -16.17 -45.76 -69.08
C GLU A 862 -16.60 -44.95 -70.31
N SER A 863 -16.12 -43.70 -70.44
CA SER A 863 -16.55 -42.75 -71.46
C SER A 863 -15.49 -42.30 -72.47
N SER A 864 -14.21 -42.54 -72.18
CA SER A 864 -13.10 -42.07 -73.01
C SER A 864 -12.62 -43.16 -73.96
N GLU A 865 -12.46 -42.83 -75.24
CA GLU A 865 -12.01 -43.76 -76.28
C GLU A 865 -10.49 -43.91 -76.31
N SER A 866 -9.75 -42.94 -75.74
CA SER A 866 -8.29 -42.95 -75.63
C SER A 866 -7.78 -42.69 -74.20
N LYS A 867 -6.50 -43.00 -73.94
CA LYS A 867 -5.86 -42.76 -72.63
C LYS A 867 -5.59 -41.28 -72.40
N GLU A 868 -5.31 -40.57 -73.49
CA GLU A 868 -4.98 -39.16 -73.57
C GLU A 868 -6.22 -38.33 -73.26
N GLU A 869 -7.36 -38.66 -73.86
CA GLU A 869 -8.67 -38.10 -73.54
C GLU A 869 -9.10 -38.41 -72.09
N PHE A 870 -8.90 -39.64 -71.64
CA PHE A 870 -9.17 -40.02 -70.24
C PHE A 870 -8.39 -39.16 -69.24
N ALA A 871 -7.09 -38.94 -69.50
CA ALA A 871 -6.25 -38.12 -68.65
C ALA A 871 -6.68 -36.64 -68.67
N GLU A 872 -6.94 -36.06 -69.86
CA GLU A 872 -7.41 -34.68 -70.00
C GLU A 872 -8.74 -34.46 -69.26
N ALA A 873 -9.75 -35.30 -69.53
CA ALA A 873 -11.07 -35.19 -68.94
C ALA A 873 -11.05 -35.40 -67.41
N LEU A 874 -10.25 -36.34 -66.90
CA LEU A 874 -10.12 -36.58 -65.47
C LEU A 874 -9.45 -35.39 -64.76
N ILE A 875 -8.38 -34.82 -65.33
CA ILE A 875 -7.68 -33.67 -64.75
C ILE A 875 -8.59 -32.43 -64.74
N GLY A 876 -9.33 -32.15 -65.82
CA GLY A 876 -10.31 -31.06 -65.87
C GLY A 876 -11.36 -31.15 -64.76
N ARG A 877 -11.98 -32.33 -64.61
CA ARG A 877 -12.98 -32.61 -63.56
C ARG A 877 -12.42 -32.50 -62.14
N LEU A 878 -11.19 -32.94 -61.92
CA LEU A 878 -10.51 -32.76 -60.62
C LEU A 878 -10.17 -31.30 -60.32
N HIS A 879 -9.85 -30.49 -61.34
CA HIS A 879 -9.66 -29.04 -61.17
C HIS A 879 -10.96 -28.29 -60.86
N ALA A 880 -12.08 -28.65 -61.49
CA ALA A 880 -13.41 -28.12 -61.15
C ALA A 880 -13.80 -28.47 -59.70
N MET A 881 -13.69 -29.75 -59.34
CA MET A 881 -13.89 -30.19 -57.95
C MET A 881 -12.98 -29.42 -56.98
N SER A 882 -11.72 -29.19 -57.32
CA SER A 882 -10.78 -28.43 -56.49
C SER A 882 -11.19 -26.96 -56.29
N ARG A 883 -11.72 -26.28 -57.32
CA ARG A 883 -12.25 -24.91 -57.21
C ARG A 883 -13.44 -24.84 -56.25
N ALA A 884 -14.44 -25.69 -56.45
CA ALA A 884 -15.63 -25.71 -55.59
C ALA A 884 -15.30 -26.12 -54.14
N TYR A 885 -14.36 -27.04 -53.92
CA TYR A 885 -13.82 -27.33 -52.58
C TYR A 885 -13.09 -26.11 -51.97
N GLY A 886 -12.33 -25.36 -52.78
CA GLY A 886 -11.66 -24.12 -52.36
C GLY A 886 -12.65 -23.03 -51.91
N LEU A 887 -13.76 -22.86 -52.64
CA LEU A 887 -14.84 -21.95 -52.29
C LEU A 887 -15.55 -22.38 -50.98
N LEU A 888 -15.95 -23.65 -50.87
CA LEU A 888 -16.60 -24.18 -49.67
C LEU A 888 -15.69 -24.15 -48.43
N SER A 889 -14.37 -24.27 -48.61
CA SER A 889 -13.40 -24.17 -47.52
C SER A 889 -13.32 -22.75 -46.93
N LYS A 890 -13.43 -21.70 -47.77
CA LYS A 890 -13.52 -20.30 -47.31
C LYS A 890 -14.77 -20.06 -46.47
N GLU A 891 -15.93 -20.48 -46.98
CA GLU A 891 -17.25 -20.32 -46.32
C GLU A 891 -17.52 -21.35 -45.20
N ARG A 892 -16.46 -21.94 -44.62
CA ARG A 892 -16.51 -22.91 -43.51
C ARG A 892 -17.54 -24.03 -43.72
N TRP A 893 -17.68 -24.51 -44.96
CA TRP A 893 -18.57 -25.61 -45.35
C TRP A 893 -20.07 -25.37 -45.12
N LYS A 894 -20.54 -24.10 -45.08
CA LYS A 894 -21.96 -23.78 -44.87
C LYS A 894 -22.75 -23.68 -46.18
N GLU A 895 -22.51 -22.62 -46.94
CA GLU A 895 -23.25 -22.25 -48.15
C GLU A 895 -22.27 -21.54 -49.10
N ALA A 896 -22.41 -21.68 -50.42
CA ALA A 896 -21.59 -20.96 -51.42
C ALA A 896 -22.44 -20.11 -52.37
N SER A 897 -21.87 -19.00 -52.85
CA SER A 897 -22.51 -18.14 -53.86
C SER A 897 -22.54 -18.80 -55.24
N ILE A 898 -23.70 -18.76 -55.92
CA ILE A 898 -23.81 -19.12 -57.33
C ILE A 898 -22.92 -18.25 -58.23
N ASN A 899 -22.82 -16.95 -57.97
CA ASN A 899 -22.01 -16.03 -58.78
C ASN A 899 -20.53 -16.36 -58.67
N GLU A 900 -20.01 -16.54 -57.45
CA GLU A 900 -18.60 -16.89 -57.24
C GLU A 900 -18.24 -18.26 -57.83
N LEU A 901 -19.17 -19.22 -57.78
CA LEU A 901 -19.03 -20.55 -58.40
C LEU A 901 -18.98 -20.44 -59.93
N LEU A 902 -19.94 -19.74 -60.56
CA LEU A 902 -19.98 -19.58 -62.01
C LEU A 902 -18.76 -18.83 -62.53
N HIS A 903 -18.33 -17.76 -61.86
CA HIS A 903 -17.11 -17.04 -62.24
C HIS A 903 -15.87 -17.94 -62.17
N GLN A 904 -15.67 -18.70 -61.09
CA GLN A 904 -14.50 -19.59 -60.94
C GLN A 904 -14.49 -20.76 -61.92
N GLU A 905 -15.65 -21.33 -62.29
CA GLU A 905 -15.71 -22.43 -63.26
C GLU A 905 -15.59 -21.99 -64.73
N LEU A 906 -16.02 -20.75 -65.05
CA LEU A 906 -16.06 -20.24 -66.42
C LEU A 906 -14.86 -19.37 -66.79
N GLU A 907 -14.11 -18.83 -65.82
CA GLU A 907 -12.85 -18.10 -66.04
C GLU A 907 -11.87 -18.83 -66.99
N PRO A 908 -11.61 -20.15 -66.87
CA PRO A 908 -10.72 -20.88 -67.79
C PRO A 908 -11.16 -20.89 -69.27
N PHE A 909 -12.42 -20.57 -69.57
CA PHE A 909 -12.99 -20.58 -70.91
C PHE A 909 -13.10 -19.18 -71.56
N SER A 910 -12.50 -18.16 -70.91
CA SER A 910 -12.61 -16.72 -71.19
C SER A 910 -14.01 -16.17 -70.89
N ILE A 911 -14.16 -15.60 -69.68
CA ILE A 911 -15.44 -15.15 -69.10
C ILE A 911 -16.20 -14.15 -69.98
N ASP A 912 -15.50 -13.32 -70.78
CA ASP A 912 -16.10 -12.30 -71.67
C ASP A 912 -16.99 -12.85 -72.80
N ARG A 913 -16.97 -14.17 -73.02
CA ARG A 913 -17.85 -14.89 -73.95
C ARG A 913 -19.15 -15.39 -73.30
N PHE A 914 -19.31 -15.18 -72.00
CA PHE A 914 -20.48 -15.56 -71.22
C PHE A 914 -21.31 -14.32 -70.82
N GLU A 915 -22.63 -14.39 -71.02
CA GLU A 915 -23.60 -13.42 -70.49
C GLU A 915 -24.25 -14.05 -69.26
N LEU A 916 -23.94 -13.54 -68.06
CA LEU A 916 -24.46 -14.04 -66.79
C LEU A 916 -25.58 -13.11 -66.27
N ASP A 917 -26.78 -13.63 -66.08
CA ASP A 917 -27.96 -12.85 -65.67
C ASP A 917 -28.87 -13.64 -64.72
N GLY A 918 -28.71 -13.41 -63.42
CA GLY A 918 -29.51 -14.08 -62.39
C GLY A 918 -29.33 -13.48 -60.99
N ALA A 919 -30.22 -13.84 -60.08
CA ALA A 919 -30.20 -13.36 -58.70
C ALA A 919 -29.09 -14.02 -57.86
N GLU A 920 -28.63 -13.37 -56.80
CA GLU A 920 -27.71 -13.99 -55.84
C GLU A 920 -28.43 -15.12 -55.09
N VAL A 921 -27.97 -16.36 -55.27
CA VAL A 921 -28.51 -17.57 -54.64
C VAL A 921 -27.38 -18.32 -53.94
N LYS A 922 -27.63 -18.69 -52.68
CA LYS A 922 -26.74 -19.52 -51.88
C LYS A 922 -27.09 -20.99 -52.00
N LEU A 923 -26.10 -21.80 -52.37
CA LEU A 923 -26.23 -23.25 -52.55
C LEU A 923 -25.57 -24.03 -51.41
N SER A 924 -26.14 -25.18 -51.06
CA SER A 924 -25.54 -26.11 -50.10
C SER A 924 -24.22 -26.71 -50.63
N PRO A 925 -23.37 -27.33 -49.79
CA PRO A 925 -22.13 -27.95 -50.26
C PRO A 925 -22.36 -29.01 -51.34
N GLN A 926 -23.42 -29.81 -51.22
CA GLN A 926 -23.75 -30.86 -52.19
C GLN A 926 -24.27 -30.29 -53.53
N GLN A 927 -25.12 -29.26 -53.47
CA GLN A 927 -25.60 -28.53 -54.64
C GLN A 927 -24.43 -27.85 -55.37
N SER A 928 -23.54 -27.19 -54.63
CA SER A 928 -22.37 -26.49 -55.15
C SER A 928 -21.42 -27.43 -55.90
N LEU A 929 -21.07 -28.58 -55.31
CA LEU A 929 -20.17 -29.55 -55.93
C LEU A 929 -20.76 -30.16 -57.21
N SER A 930 -22.03 -30.55 -57.17
CA SER A 930 -22.71 -31.15 -58.33
C SER A 930 -22.91 -30.13 -59.46
N LEU A 931 -23.21 -28.86 -59.14
CA LEU A 931 -23.38 -27.81 -60.13
C LEU A 931 -22.04 -27.33 -60.73
N SER A 932 -20.97 -27.22 -59.94
CA SER A 932 -19.62 -26.93 -60.47
C SER A 932 -19.20 -27.95 -61.54
N MET A 933 -19.36 -29.25 -61.26
CA MET A 933 -19.11 -30.31 -62.23
C MET A 933 -19.96 -30.15 -63.51
N VAL A 934 -21.26 -29.86 -63.36
CA VAL A 934 -22.17 -29.70 -64.51
C VAL A 934 -21.83 -28.48 -65.37
N ILE A 935 -21.50 -27.35 -64.75
CA ILE A 935 -21.12 -26.12 -65.46
C ILE A 935 -19.77 -26.29 -66.18
N HIS A 936 -18.80 -26.96 -65.56
CA HIS A 936 -17.51 -27.28 -66.18
C HIS A 936 -17.67 -28.19 -67.42
N GLU A 937 -18.55 -29.19 -67.34
CA GLU A 937 -18.85 -30.08 -68.46
C GLU A 937 -19.60 -29.35 -69.59
N LEU A 938 -20.57 -28.49 -69.28
CA LEU A 938 -21.24 -27.66 -70.28
C LEU A 938 -20.26 -26.72 -70.99
N ALA A 939 -19.38 -26.04 -70.25
CA ALA A 939 -18.35 -25.17 -70.82
C ALA A 939 -17.35 -25.94 -71.70
N THR A 940 -16.94 -27.15 -71.27
CA THR A 940 -16.05 -28.02 -72.05
C THR A 940 -16.70 -28.51 -73.34
N ASN A 941 -17.98 -28.90 -73.29
CA ASN A 941 -18.73 -29.30 -74.49
C ASN A 941 -18.97 -28.13 -75.45
N ALA A 942 -19.30 -26.94 -74.92
CA ALA A 942 -19.41 -25.72 -75.71
C ALA A 942 -18.08 -25.34 -76.39
N ALA A 943 -16.94 -25.58 -75.74
CA ALA A 943 -15.61 -25.34 -76.31
C ALA A 943 -15.18 -26.39 -77.36
N LYS A 944 -15.52 -27.67 -77.15
CA LYS A 944 -15.14 -28.76 -78.09
C LYS A 944 -16.09 -28.91 -79.28
N TYR A 945 -17.39 -28.66 -79.11
CA TYR A 945 -18.43 -28.98 -80.12
C TYR A 945 -19.50 -27.89 -80.31
N GLY A 946 -19.71 -27.03 -79.31
CA GLY A 946 -20.75 -26.00 -79.30
C GLY A 946 -20.24 -24.60 -79.66
N ALA A 947 -20.89 -23.55 -79.12
CA ALA A 947 -20.62 -22.17 -79.52
C ALA A 947 -19.17 -21.71 -79.31
N LEU A 948 -18.57 -22.02 -78.16
CA LEU A 948 -17.24 -21.55 -77.78
C LEU A 948 -16.09 -22.17 -78.62
N SER A 949 -16.39 -23.14 -79.48
CA SER A 949 -15.48 -23.63 -80.53
C SER A 949 -15.23 -22.60 -81.64
N THR A 950 -16.06 -21.54 -81.73
CA THR A 950 -15.95 -20.46 -82.71
C THR A 950 -15.54 -19.12 -82.06
N PRO A 951 -14.92 -18.18 -82.81
CA PRO A 951 -14.53 -16.88 -82.27
C PRO A 951 -15.71 -15.95 -81.91
N GLU A 952 -16.84 -16.07 -82.60
CA GLU A 952 -18.04 -15.22 -82.40
C GLU A 952 -19.09 -15.84 -81.47
N GLY A 953 -18.92 -17.12 -81.13
CA GLY A 953 -19.81 -17.89 -80.28
C GLY A 953 -19.84 -17.41 -78.84
N ARG A 954 -21.05 -17.37 -78.27
CA ARG A 954 -21.33 -16.92 -76.90
C ARG A 954 -22.26 -17.90 -76.19
N VAL A 955 -22.24 -17.86 -74.87
CA VAL A 955 -23.19 -18.59 -74.01
C VAL A 955 -23.91 -17.61 -73.11
N VAL A 956 -25.22 -17.74 -73.00
CA VAL A 956 -26.04 -16.99 -72.03
C VAL A 956 -26.43 -17.95 -70.91
N LEU A 957 -26.09 -17.62 -69.67
CA LEU A 957 -26.57 -18.32 -68.47
C LEU A 957 -27.55 -17.42 -67.75
N LYS A 958 -28.79 -17.90 -67.56
CA LYS A 958 -29.79 -17.24 -66.72
C LYS A 958 -30.23 -18.16 -65.59
N TRP A 959 -30.40 -17.63 -64.38
CA TRP A 959 -30.84 -18.44 -63.24
C TRP A 959 -31.68 -17.68 -62.23
N SER A 960 -32.51 -18.43 -61.50
CA SER A 960 -33.34 -17.93 -60.40
C SER A 960 -33.49 -19.00 -59.31
N GLY A 961 -33.64 -18.54 -58.07
CA GLY A 961 -34.14 -19.36 -56.96
C GLY A 961 -35.47 -18.80 -56.50
N ASP A 962 -36.58 -19.43 -56.87
CA ASP A 962 -37.92 -19.01 -56.48
C ASP A 962 -38.45 -19.96 -55.39
N GLY A 963 -38.50 -19.46 -54.16
CA GLY A 963 -38.95 -20.17 -52.96
C GLY A 963 -38.16 -21.44 -52.65
N ASP A 964 -38.58 -22.54 -53.26
CA ASP A 964 -38.14 -23.91 -52.99
C ASP A 964 -37.44 -24.60 -54.19
N VAL A 965 -37.29 -23.92 -55.34
CA VAL A 965 -36.67 -24.49 -56.55
C VAL A 965 -35.64 -23.54 -57.15
N PHE A 966 -34.47 -24.08 -57.47
CA PHE A 966 -33.46 -23.42 -58.30
C PHE A 966 -33.65 -23.83 -59.76
N THR A 967 -33.60 -22.86 -60.66
CA THR A 967 -33.62 -23.05 -62.12
C THR A 967 -32.43 -22.34 -62.73
N LEU A 968 -31.69 -23.02 -63.61
CA LEU A 968 -30.63 -22.44 -64.44
C LEU A 968 -30.82 -22.88 -65.90
N THR A 969 -30.77 -21.92 -66.82
CA THR A 969 -30.84 -22.15 -68.27
C THR A 969 -29.54 -21.71 -68.93
N TRP A 970 -28.96 -22.61 -69.72
CA TRP A 970 -27.76 -22.42 -70.54
C TRP A 970 -28.18 -22.36 -72.00
N CYS A 971 -27.95 -21.24 -72.68
CA CYS A 971 -28.27 -21.04 -74.10
C CYS A 971 -27.02 -20.69 -74.89
N GLU A 972 -26.60 -21.57 -75.80
CA GLU A 972 -25.50 -21.29 -76.72
C GLU A 972 -25.97 -20.51 -77.95
N ARG A 973 -25.13 -19.61 -78.47
CA ARG A 973 -25.46 -18.74 -79.62
C ARG A 973 -24.26 -18.54 -80.55
N HIS A 974 -24.56 -18.37 -81.84
CA HIS A 974 -23.59 -18.15 -82.93
C HIS A 974 -22.56 -19.28 -83.08
N GLY A 975 -22.92 -20.50 -82.66
CA GLY A 975 -22.08 -21.69 -82.80
C GLY A 975 -22.18 -22.38 -84.15
N PRO A 976 -21.47 -23.51 -84.33
CA PRO A 976 -21.70 -24.40 -85.45
C PRO A 976 -23.13 -25.00 -85.38
N PRO A 977 -23.77 -25.33 -86.51
CA PRO A 977 -25.17 -25.73 -86.52
C PRO A 977 -25.37 -27.11 -85.84
N VAL A 978 -25.99 -27.08 -84.66
CA VAL A 978 -26.11 -28.24 -83.77
C VAL A 978 -27.11 -29.27 -84.32
N ARG A 979 -26.84 -30.55 -84.06
CA ARG A 979 -27.77 -31.66 -84.28
C ARG A 979 -27.89 -32.49 -83.02
N LYS A 980 -29.07 -33.07 -82.77
CA LYS A 980 -29.23 -34.06 -81.70
C LYS A 980 -28.34 -35.28 -81.98
N PRO A 981 -27.50 -35.73 -81.03
CA PRO A 981 -26.62 -36.88 -81.25
C PRO A 981 -27.43 -38.20 -81.27
N GLU A 982 -26.96 -39.18 -82.05
CA GLU A 982 -27.61 -40.49 -82.20
C GLU A 982 -27.39 -41.41 -80.97
N VAL A 983 -26.36 -41.13 -80.18
CA VAL A 983 -26.04 -41.78 -78.90
C VAL A 983 -25.94 -40.69 -77.82
N SER A 984 -26.51 -40.93 -76.64
CA SER A 984 -26.36 -40.02 -75.50
C SER A 984 -24.90 -40.00 -75.02
N GLY A 985 -24.14 -39.00 -75.48
CA GLY A 985 -22.76 -38.78 -75.06
C GLY A 985 -22.63 -38.55 -73.55
N PHE A 986 -21.48 -38.92 -72.99
CA PHE A 986 -21.28 -39.01 -71.54
C PHE A 986 -21.65 -37.74 -70.76
N GLY A 987 -21.40 -36.54 -71.31
CA GLY A 987 -21.79 -35.28 -70.66
C GLY A 987 -23.27 -35.23 -70.28
N LEU A 988 -24.17 -35.66 -71.17
CA LEU A 988 -25.62 -35.70 -70.90
C LEU A 988 -25.94 -36.69 -69.76
N SER A 989 -25.30 -37.85 -69.75
CA SER A 989 -25.43 -38.86 -68.69
C SER A 989 -24.86 -38.38 -67.35
N LEU A 990 -23.82 -37.54 -67.36
CA LEU A 990 -23.26 -36.93 -66.16
C LEU A 990 -24.16 -35.81 -65.63
N LEU A 991 -24.72 -34.95 -66.50
CA LEU A 991 -25.72 -33.96 -66.10
C LEU A 991 -26.94 -34.62 -65.44
N GLN A 992 -27.51 -35.65 -66.05
CA GLN A 992 -28.63 -36.41 -65.48
C GLN A 992 -28.23 -37.15 -64.19
N GLY A 993 -26.98 -37.61 -64.07
CA GLY A 993 -26.47 -38.26 -62.87
C GLY A 993 -26.26 -37.31 -61.68
N GLU A 994 -25.66 -36.14 -61.90
CA GLU A 994 -25.39 -35.17 -60.84
C GLU A 994 -26.68 -34.44 -60.41
N ILE A 995 -27.45 -33.89 -61.36
CA ILE A 995 -28.69 -33.18 -61.02
C ILE A 995 -29.80 -34.16 -60.61
N GLY A 996 -30.06 -35.19 -61.42
CA GLY A 996 -31.18 -36.10 -61.20
C GLY A 996 -31.00 -37.01 -59.99
N TYR A 997 -29.85 -37.68 -59.88
CA TYR A 997 -29.62 -38.67 -58.81
C TYR A 997 -29.06 -38.07 -57.51
N ARG A 998 -28.18 -37.05 -57.57
CA ARG A 998 -27.64 -36.43 -56.33
C ARG A 998 -28.41 -35.22 -55.81
N LEU A 999 -29.10 -34.46 -56.67
CA LEU A 999 -29.89 -33.30 -56.24
C LEU A 999 -31.42 -33.50 -56.31
N GLY A 1000 -31.90 -34.62 -56.87
CA GLY A 1000 -33.33 -34.88 -57.04
C GLY A 1000 -34.01 -33.97 -58.06
N GLY A 1001 -33.24 -33.42 -59.01
CA GLY A 1001 -33.71 -32.47 -60.01
C GLY A 1001 -34.05 -33.08 -61.37
N ASN A 1002 -34.24 -32.22 -62.36
CA ASN A 1002 -34.44 -32.57 -63.77
C ASN A 1002 -33.45 -31.80 -64.68
N VAL A 1003 -33.14 -32.36 -65.84
CA VAL A 1003 -32.34 -31.71 -66.89
C VAL A 1003 -32.99 -31.93 -68.25
N GLU A 1004 -33.47 -30.85 -68.84
CA GLU A 1004 -34.08 -30.84 -70.17
C GLU A 1004 -33.08 -30.26 -71.18
N THR A 1005 -33.03 -30.84 -72.39
CA THR A 1005 -32.03 -30.49 -73.41
C THR A 1005 -32.67 -30.36 -74.79
N THR A 1006 -32.51 -29.18 -75.38
CA THR A 1006 -33.12 -28.79 -76.66
C THR A 1006 -32.01 -28.46 -77.66
N PHE A 1007 -31.91 -29.29 -78.71
CA PHE A 1007 -30.90 -29.16 -79.75
C PHE A 1007 -31.46 -28.30 -80.89
N ASN A 1008 -31.47 -26.98 -80.69
CA ASN A 1008 -31.86 -26.02 -81.72
C ASN A 1008 -30.77 -25.94 -82.81
N ARG A 1009 -31.14 -25.57 -84.04
CA ARG A 1009 -30.19 -25.46 -85.16
C ARG A 1009 -29.08 -24.43 -84.88
N ASP A 1010 -29.40 -23.38 -84.13
CA ASP A 1010 -28.54 -22.21 -83.92
C ASP A 1010 -27.73 -22.26 -82.60
N GLY A 1011 -27.92 -23.33 -81.81
CA GLY A 1011 -27.22 -23.56 -80.53
C GLY A 1011 -27.87 -24.63 -79.66
N LEU A 1012 -27.12 -25.15 -78.68
CA LEU A 1012 -27.65 -26.00 -77.62
C LEU A 1012 -28.36 -25.15 -76.54
N GLU A 1013 -29.50 -25.63 -76.07
CA GLU A 1013 -30.21 -25.08 -74.92
C GLU A 1013 -30.40 -26.18 -73.85
N VAL A 1014 -30.05 -25.88 -72.59
CA VAL A 1014 -30.16 -26.81 -71.46
C VAL A 1014 -30.82 -26.11 -70.29
N GLN A 1015 -31.89 -26.70 -69.76
CA GLN A 1015 -32.54 -26.22 -68.53
C GLN A 1015 -32.33 -27.23 -67.40
N ILE A 1016 -31.79 -26.75 -66.28
CA ILE A 1016 -31.49 -27.49 -65.06
C ILE A 1016 -32.44 -26.99 -63.97
N THR A 1017 -33.18 -27.88 -63.33
CA THR A 1017 -34.02 -27.55 -62.17
C THR A 1017 -33.74 -28.51 -61.01
N PHE A 1018 -33.63 -28.00 -59.78
CA PHE A 1018 -33.52 -28.85 -58.59
C PHE A 1018 -34.09 -28.18 -57.33
N PRO A 1019 -34.57 -28.96 -56.34
CA PRO A 1019 -35.10 -28.41 -55.09
C PRO A 1019 -34.01 -27.72 -54.26
N MET A 1020 -34.39 -26.60 -53.65
CA MET A 1020 -33.59 -25.89 -52.64
C MET A 1020 -33.82 -26.55 -51.28
N LEU A 1021 -32.77 -27.18 -50.74
CA LEU A 1021 -32.83 -27.82 -49.43
C LEU A 1021 -33.05 -26.77 -48.33
N ARG A 1022 -34.28 -26.71 -47.80
CA ARG A 1022 -34.59 -25.92 -46.60
C ARG A 1022 -33.75 -26.42 -45.41
N LYS A 1023 -33.44 -25.51 -44.49
CA LYS A 1023 -32.80 -25.85 -43.22
C LYS A 1023 -33.65 -26.83 -42.44
N GLU A 1024 -33.13 -28.01 -42.19
CA GLU A 1024 -33.41 -28.70 -40.94
C GLU A 1024 -32.80 -27.84 -39.82
N THR A 1025 -33.65 -27.28 -38.96
CA THR A 1025 -33.21 -26.73 -37.67
C THR A 1025 -32.67 -27.87 -36.79
N PRO A 1026 -31.64 -27.59 -35.96
CA PRO A 1026 -30.70 -28.60 -35.44
C PRO A 1026 -31.30 -29.54 -34.39
#